data_AF-A0A8D8TAG5-F1
#
_entry.id   AF-A0A8D8TAG5-F1
#
_cell.length_a   1.000
_cell.length_b   1.000
_cell.length_c   1.000
_cell.angle_alpha   90.00
_cell.angle_beta   90.00
_cell.angle_gamma   90.00
#
_symmetry.space_group_name_H-M   'P 1'
#
loop_
_entity.id
_entity.type
_entity.pdbx_description
1 polymer ?
#
loop_
_entity_poly.entity_id
_entity_poly.type
_entity_poly.pdbx_seq_one_letter_code
_entity_poly.pdbx_strand_id
1 'polypeptide(L)'
;MVSGPFCKPFLVIASIACFLLLIVDCQNDRQSSARQFFQQSFANPFQQFQQFVAQQPQFSSQVKLSVDALPEVTFEQQFGVDPQQPQQFLENRLDNRPVQVAQPTFERQVAAVPQQGPRQNNQLAAPCATRSGEAGRCSPLVKCISFYAELQELQSQPCNLNANEKGVCCPLRRQATGAEDGKSGILRPPPPPDVPIPPLTPQQLNQAAMVAIQRIQDRLNLQENLLLNRIILNPDTPAARHQEFFPTTNATLQTGEKAQKSIEASLGLVNDFNLTPEQGTFALPKFSILNTVLADTCPKITTCVPFKYRTPDGSCNNLENMAWGKAGTAYQRLLPPKYEDGVNVAKFRSVTGSPLPSARAISTGFAQDFDVPSENYTVFVMQWGQFLDHDLTHTPISRGQGGQGISCCRNGKILEPENLHPDCFPINLPRNDHIFGRFGDSCMEFVRSLPAPRPECNFGPREQLNQITGYLDGSNVYGSSQDSQDFLRLFKGGWLRAQNVRGKMYLPANSAECTDQASQASCFSAGDGRVNEQIELAAIHMLWLREHNRIATVLAQLNPDWSDEALFQETRRIVIAELQHITYNEFLPIILGRTYTDKFELTPKESGYTRLNDPDLNAGITNVFASAAYRFGHSLIQGNIHGYGKFGNIRENMVMSKQHFKPFTLYKQTAFDDFMRGLSGQPVQKADRFFTREITDRLFQGEGSTGFDLVAFNIQRGRDHGLPG
;
A
#
# COMPACT_ATOMS: atom_id res chain seq x y z
N MET A 1 -35.85 44.42 12.89
CA MET A 1 -37.08 43.71 12.48
C MET A 1 -36.68 42.34 11.96
N VAL A 2 -37.26 41.30 12.55
CA VAL A 2 -37.23 39.85 12.24
C VAL A 2 -35.84 39.19 12.27
N SER A 3 -35.31 38.49 13.29
CA SER A 3 -35.76 37.42 14.22
C SER A 3 -35.92 36.01 13.60
N GLY A 4 -35.01 35.07 13.94
CA GLY A 4 -35.21 33.62 13.76
C GLY A 4 -33.94 32.73 13.89
N PRO A 5 -33.86 31.70 14.77
CA PRO A 5 -32.59 31.09 15.26
C PRO A 5 -32.42 29.56 15.02
N PHE A 6 -31.26 29.01 15.48
CA PHE A 6 -30.96 27.64 15.99
C PHE A 6 -29.94 26.71 15.30
N CYS A 7 -28.88 26.44 16.07
CA CYS A 7 -28.13 25.20 16.42
C CYS A 7 -28.29 23.85 15.65
N LYS A 8 -27.12 23.39 15.17
CA LYS A 8 -26.39 22.12 15.42
C LYS A 8 -26.88 20.74 14.88
N PRO A 9 -25.95 19.76 14.72
CA PRO A 9 -25.99 18.67 13.76
C PRO A 9 -26.48 17.34 14.37
N PHE A 10 -27.05 16.46 13.54
CA PHE A 10 -27.35 15.07 13.89
C PHE A 10 -26.98 14.16 12.72
N LEU A 11 -25.83 13.50 12.82
CA LEU A 11 -25.44 12.36 11.97
C LEU A 11 -24.30 11.58 12.64
N VAL A 12 -24.53 11.09 13.87
CA VAL A 12 -23.62 10.16 14.57
C VAL A 12 -24.37 9.02 15.30
N ILE A 13 -25.70 8.95 15.26
CA ILE A 13 -26.45 7.94 16.05
C ILE A 13 -27.05 6.80 15.20
N ALA A 14 -27.00 6.89 13.87
CA ALA A 14 -27.59 5.85 13.00
C ALA A 14 -26.71 4.58 12.87
N SER A 15 -25.40 4.66 13.07
CA SER A 15 -24.48 3.51 12.89
C SER A 15 -24.34 2.62 14.12
N ILE A 16 -24.83 3.04 15.29
CA ILE A 16 -24.73 2.27 16.54
C ILE A 16 -25.93 1.33 16.72
N ALA A 17 -27.08 1.64 16.12
CA ALA A 17 -28.29 0.80 16.24
C ALA A 17 -28.29 -0.43 15.30
N CYS A 18 -27.62 -0.36 14.14
CA CYS A 18 -27.52 -1.52 13.23
C CYS A 18 -26.54 -2.58 13.73
N PHE A 19 -25.56 -2.22 14.56
CA PHE A 19 -24.57 -3.17 15.08
C PHE A 19 -25.07 -4.00 16.27
N LEU A 20 -26.10 -3.52 16.99
CA LEU A 20 -26.71 -4.25 18.12
C LEU A 20 -27.79 -5.26 17.71
N LEU A 21 -28.15 -5.32 16.42
CA LEU A 21 -29.16 -6.27 15.89
C LEU A 21 -28.57 -7.45 15.10
N LEU A 22 -27.24 -7.52 14.96
CA LEU A 22 -26.56 -8.62 14.25
C LEU A 22 -25.91 -9.66 15.18
N ILE A 23 -26.09 -9.56 16.49
CA ILE A 23 -25.60 -10.55 17.46
C ILE A 23 -26.69 -10.89 18.48
N VAL A 24 -27.83 -11.39 18.02
CA VAL A 24 -28.67 -12.31 18.79
C VAL A 24 -29.35 -13.26 17.80
N ASP A 25 -28.70 -14.38 17.49
CA ASP A 25 -29.45 -15.54 17.02
C ASP A 25 -28.75 -16.83 17.47
N CYS A 26 -28.98 -17.18 18.74
CA CYS A 26 -28.85 -18.53 19.26
C CYS A 26 -30.09 -18.85 20.09
N GLN A 27 -31.02 -19.57 19.45
CA GLN A 27 -31.91 -20.58 20.00
C GLN A 27 -32.49 -20.34 21.42
N ASN A 28 -33.73 -19.84 21.48
CA ASN A 28 -34.77 -20.56 22.20
C ASN A 28 -36.17 -20.14 21.76
N ASP A 29 -36.96 -21.14 21.39
CA ASP A 29 -38.38 -21.03 21.07
C ASP A 29 -39.18 -20.75 22.34
N ARG A 30 -39.76 -19.55 22.44
CA ARG A 30 -40.98 -19.14 23.16
C ARG A 30 -40.85 -17.67 23.56
N GLN A 31 -41.66 -16.80 22.96
CA GLN A 31 -42.60 -15.88 23.63
C GLN A 31 -43.19 -14.92 22.59
N SER A 32 -44.47 -15.11 22.30
CA SER A 32 -45.26 -14.45 21.26
C SER A 32 -46.02 -13.20 21.73
N SER A 33 -45.42 -12.36 22.57
CA SER A 33 -46.07 -11.12 23.06
C SER A 33 -45.32 -9.81 22.74
N ALA A 34 -44.05 -9.86 22.33
CA ALA A 34 -43.28 -8.65 22.01
C ALA A 34 -43.51 -8.11 20.58
N ARG A 35 -44.00 -8.95 19.65
CA ARG A 35 -44.23 -8.55 18.24
C ARG A 35 -45.48 -7.70 18.01
N GLN A 36 -46.46 -7.74 18.92
CA GLN A 36 -47.72 -7.02 18.77
C GLN A 36 -47.67 -5.58 19.30
N PHE A 37 -46.68 -5.24 20.13
CA PHE A 37 -46.51 -3.88 20.65
C PHE A 37 -45.76 -2.94 19.69
N PHE A 38 -44.86 -3.47 18.85
CA PHE A 38 -44.00 -2.66 17.99
C PHE A 38 -44.62 -2.23 16.65
N GLN A 39 -45.81 -2.71 16.29
CA GLN A 39 -46.49 -2.34 15.04
C GLN A 39 -47.43 -1.13 15.13
N GLN A 40 -47.65 -0.54 16.32
CA GLN A 40 -48.58 0.59 16.49
C GLN A 40 -47.92 1.95 16.80
N SER A 41 -46.60 2.04 16.98
CA SER A 41 -45.97 3.23 17.59
C SER A 41 -45.19 4.17 16.66
N PHE A 42 -45.34 4.08 15.34
CA PHE A 42 -44.66 4.99 14.41
C PHE A 42 -45.61 5.99 13.75
N ALA A 43 -46.15 6.90 14.56
CA ALA A 43 -46.69 8.17 14.09
C ALA A 43 -46.43 9.28 15.13
N ASN A 44 -45.43 10.12 14.84
CA ASN A 44 -45.17 11.43 15.46
C ASN A 44 -44.74 11.48 16.97
N PRO A 45 -43.42 11.45 17.27
CA PRO A 45 -42.91 11.39 18.65
C PRO A 45 -43.05 12.69 19.48
N PHE A 46 -43.26 13.84 18.85
CA PHE A 46 -43.23 15.13 19.56
C PHE A 46 -44.56 15.45 20.27
N GLN A 47 -45.68 14.91 19.79
CA GLN A 47 -47.01 15.21 20.32
C GLN A 47 -47.38 14.33 21.54
N GLN A 48 -46.85 13.12 21.65
CA GLN A 48 -47.07 12.22 22.79
C GLN A 48 -46.24 12.59 24.02
N PHE A 49 -45.06 13.18 23.85
CA PHE A 49 -44.24 13.64 24.98
C PHE A 49 -44.89 14.80 25.74
N GLN A 50 -45.56 15.73 25.04
CA GLN A 50 -46.30 16.83 25.68
C GLN A 50 -47.57 16.37 26.40
N GLN A 51 -48.23 15.30 25.92
CA GLN A 51 -49.40 14.73 26.61
C GLN A 51 -49.01 13.89 27.83
N PHE A 52 -47.84 13.25 27.82
CA PHE A 52 -47.32 12.48 28.96
C PHE A 52 -46.90 13.37 30.13
N VAL A 53 -46.27 14.52 29.85
CA VAL A 53 -45.83 15.48 30.88
C VAL A 53 -47.01 16.22 31.54
N ALA A 54 -48.17 16.30 30.87
CA ALA A 54 -49.35 16.98 31.39
C ALA A 54 -50.24 16.15 32.35
N GLN A 55 -49.94 14.86 32.57
CA GLN A 55 -50.90 13.93 33.19
C GLN A 55 -50.53 13.29 34.54
N GLN A 56 -49.48 13.68 35.26
CA GLN A 56 -49.25 13.10 36.60
C GLN A 56 -48.80 14.13 37.66
N PRO A 57 -49.73 14.61 38.50
CA PRO A 57 -49.42 15.26 39.77
C PRO A 57 -49.27 14.22 40.90
N GLN A 58 -48.15 14.35 41.63
CA GLN A 58 -47.89 13.89 43.00
C GLN A 58 -47.89 12.38 43.30
N PHE A 59 -46.74 11.84 43.74
CA PHE A 59 -46.57 11.45 45.14
C PHE A 59 -45.09 11.28 45.52
N SER A 60 -44.70 12.17 46.44
CA SER A 60 -43.64 12.16 47.43
C SER A 60 -43.05 10.81 47.90
N SER A 61 -41.73 10.89 48.12
CA SER A 61 -40.90 10.33 49.21
C SER A 61 -40.33 8.90 49.14
N GLN A 62 -39.01 8.89 49.37
CA GLN A 62 -38.11 7.79 49.78
C GLN A 62 -37.62 6.81 48.72
N VAL A 63 -36.52 7.16 48.03
CA VAL A 63 -35.31 6.31 47.92
C VAL A 63 -34.09 7.26 47.79
N LYS A 64 -33.13 7.16 48.72
CA LYS A 64 -31.80 7.76 48.57
C LYS A 64 -31.05 6.96 47.49
N LEU A 65 -30.78 7.55 46.34
CA LEU A 65 -29.80 7.03 45.39
C LEU A 65 -28.43 7.66 45.69
N SER A 66 -27.57 6.87 46.32
CA SER A 66 -26.11 7.02 46.25
C SER A 66 -25.72 6.97 44.76
N VAL A 67 -25.07 8.03 44.28
CA VAL A 67 -24.40 7.98 42.98
C VAL A 67 -23.01 7.44 43.26
N ASP A 68 -22.88 6.12 43.35
CA ASP A 68 -21.58 5.48 43.30
C ASP A 68 -21.05 5.58 41.87
N ALA A 69 -19.97 6.33 41.74
CA ALA A 69 -19.19 6.44 40.51
C ALA A 69 -18.75 5.05 40.06
N LEU A 70 -18.99 4.73 38.78
CA LEU A 70 -18.36 3.59 38.13
C LEU A 70 -16.83 3.77 38.21
N PRO A 71 -16.05 2.78 38.68
CA PRO A 71 -14.63 2.99 38.89
C PRO A 71 -13.86 3.10 37.57
N GLU A 72 -13.09 4.18 37.46
CA GLU A 72 -11.92 4.27 36.59
C GLU A 72 -10.96 3.14 36.97
N VAL A 73 -10.79 2.16 36.09
CA VAL A 73 -9.78 1.12 36.28
C VAL A 73 -8.43 1.69 35.82
N THR A 74 -7.63 2.14 36.79
CA THR A 74 -6.24 2.58 36.59
C THR A 74 -5.33 1.38 36.27
N PHE A 75 -4.48 1.55 35.26
CA PHE A 75 -3.57 0.57 34.65
C PHE A 75 -2.45 0.02 35.58
N GLU A 76 -2.35 0.47 36.83
CA GLU A 76 -1.16 0.25 37.68
C GLU A 76 -1.29 -0.85 38.76
N GLN A 77 -2.37 -1.64 38.80
CA GLN A 77 -2.56 -2.59 39.92
C GLN A 77 -2.63 -4.08 39.58
N GLN A 78 -1.99 -4.56 38.51
CA GLN A 78 -1.91 -6.03 38.41
C GLN A 78 -0.73 -6.68 37.68
N PHE A 79 0.19 -5.98 37.01
CA PHE A 79 1.20 -6.69 36.22
C PHE A 79 2.58 -6.04 36.30
N GLY A 80 3.35 -6.42 37.32
CA GLY A 80 4.81 -6.34 37.27
C GLY A 80 5.35 -7.58 36.56
N VAL A 81 5.96 -7.41 35.38
CA VAL A 81 6.77 -8.47 34.76
C VAL A 81 8.01 -7.85 34.10
N ASP A 82 9.15 -8.40 34.52
CA ASP A 82 10.53 -8.24 34.06
C ASP A 82 10.76 -9.05 32.75
N PRO A 83 11.48 -8.54 31.72
CA PRO A 83 11.55 -9.21 30.43
C PRO A 83 12.84 -10.02 30.24
N GLN A 84 12.84 -11.34 30.54
CA GLN A 84 13.85 -12.28 29.99
C GLN A 84 13.29 -13.70 29.70
N GLN A 85 13.30 -14.04 28.40
CA GLN A 85 13.41 -15.36 27.73
C GLN A 85 12.21 -16.33 27.54
N PRO A 86 12.20 -17.13 26.42
CA PRO A 86 11.01 -17.72 25.81
C PRO A 86 11.02 -19.26 25.67
N GLN A 87 9.91 -19.79 25.10
CA GLN A 87 9.67 -21.11 24.49
C GLN A 87 9.31 -22.30 25.39
N GLN A 88 8.09 -22.82 25.21
CA GLN A 88 7.78 -24.16 24.65
C GLN A 88 6.28 -24.46 24.75
N PHE A 89 5.80 -25.38 23.91
CA PHE A 89 4.48 -26.04 23.86
C PHE A 89 3.54 -25.66 22.70
N LEU A 90 3.73 -26.40 21.60
CA LEU A 90 2.68 -26.86 20.69
C LEU A 90 2.53 -28.37 20.93
N GLU A 91 1.29 -28.85 21.07
CA GLU A 91 0.70 -29.94 20.27
C GLU A 91 -0.61 -30.49 20.88
N ASN A 92 -1.52 -30.88 19.96
CA ASN A 92 -2.70 -31.75 20.10
C ASN A 92 -3.96 -31.08 20.70
N ARG A 93 -5.17 -31.12 20.11
CA ARG A 93 -5.80 -32.07 19.19
C ARG A 93 -6.86 -31.42 18.29
N LEU A 94 -6.99 -32.03 17.11
CA LEU A 94 -8.07 -31.91 16.14
C LEU A 94 -9.29 -32.75 16.59
N ASP A 95 -10.50 -32.26 16.32
CA ASP A 95 -11.55 -33.07 15.69
C ASP A 95 -12.70 -32.17 15.20
N ASN A 96 -12.96 -32.21 13.89
CA ASN A 96 -14.07 -31.56 13.19
C ASN A 96 -14.96 -32.63 12.55
N ARG A 97 -16.27 -32.45 12.60
CA ARG A 97 -17.21 -33.04 11.61
C ARG A 97 -18.21 -31.98 11.15
N PRO A 98 -18.58 -31.96 9.85
CA PRO A 98 -19.46 -30.94 9.27
C PRO A 98 -20.93 -31.36 9.33
N VAL A 99 -21.84 -30.39 9.46
CA VAL A 99 -23.28 -30.57 9.23
C VAL A 99 -23.75 -29.52 8.22
N GLN A 100 -24.31 -29.98 7.11
CA GLN A 100 -24.95 -29.19 6.07
C GLN A 100 -26.39 -28.83 6.47
N VAL A 101 -26.82 -27.58 6.26
CA VAL A 101 -28.24 -27.20 6.28
C VAL A 101 -28.53 -26.18 5.16
N ALA A 102 -29.64 -26.42 4.46
CA ALA A 102 -30.12 -25.71 3.27
C ALA A 102 -30.76 -24.34 3.60
N GLN A 103 -30.68 -23.42 2.63
CA GLN A 103 -31.29 -22.08 2.66
C GLN A 103 -32.75 -22.09 2.14
N PRO A 104 -33.65 -21.28 2.72
CA PRO A 104 -34.83 -20.79 2.03
C PRO A 104 -34.67 -19.33 1.58
N THR A 105 -35.14 -19.08 0.37
CA THR A 105 -35.22 -17.80 -0.32
C THR A 105 -36.31 -16.90 0.27
N PHE A 106 -36.01 -15.60 0.39
CA PHE A 106 -37.02 -14.55 0.57
C PHE A 106 -36.69 -13.35 -0.32
N GLU A 107 -37.50 -13.17 -1.36
CA GLU A 107 -37.59 -11.92 -2.11
C GLU A 107 -38.28 -10.85 -1.26
N ARG A 108 -37.68 -9.65 -1.17
CA ARG A 108 -38.45 -8.46 -0.83
C ARG A 108 -37.98 -7.22 -1.59
N GLN A 109 -38.95 -6.63 -2.25
CA GLN A 109 -38.90 -5.40 -3.03
C GLN A 109 -38.47 -4.21 -2.16
N VAL A 110 -37.46 -3.46 -2.63
CA VAL A 110 -37.05 -2.19 -2.03
C VAL A 110 -37.50 -1.05 -2.94
N ALA A 111 -38.27 -0.14 -2.35
CA ALA A 111 -38.78 1.07 -2.98
C ALA A 111 -37.66 2.11 -3.18
N ALA A 112 -37.67 2.73 -4.36
CA ALA A 112 -36.74 3.77 -4.79
C ALA A 112 -36.97 5.11 -4.07
N VAL A 113 -35.88 5.83 -3.77
CA VAL A 113 -35.88 7.24 -3.33
C VAL A 113 -34.70 7.96 -4.04
N PRO A 114 -34.77 9.27 -4.34
CA PRO A 114 -35.00 9.83 -5.66
C PRO A 114 -33.72 10.32 -6.34
N GLN A 115 -33.70 10.22 -7.68
CA GLN A 115 -32.63 10.77 -8.52
C GLN A 115 -32.63 12.31 -8.45
N GLN A 116 -31.51 12.90 -8.05
CA GLN A 116 -31.22 14.31 -8.31
C GLN A 116 -30.84 14.49 -9.78
N GLY A 117 -31.52 15.43 -10.45
CA GLY A 117 -31.43 15.65 -11.89
C GLY A 117 -30.06 16.16 -12.40
N PRO A 118 -29.81 16.09 -13.72
CA PRO A 118 -28.49 16.30 -14.29
C PRO A 118 -28.10 17.78 -14.31
N ARG A 119 -26.90 18.09 -13.78
CA ARG A 119 -26.21 19.36 -14.02
C ARG A 119 -25.92 19.51 -15.52
N GLN A 120 -26.34 20.63 -16.09
CA GLN A 120 -26.12 21.00 -17.49
C GLN A 120 -24.63 21.36 -17.73
N ASN A 121 -23.94 20.52 -18.50
CA ASN A 121 -22.87 20.90 -19.42
C ASN A 121 -22.62 19.72 -20.38
N ASN A 122 -23.51 19.55 -21.37
CA ASN A 122 -23.37 18.54 -22.42
C ASN A 122 -23.33 19.28 -23.77
N GLN A 123 -22.12 19.61 -24.25
CA GLN A 123 -21.90 19.42 -25.68
C GLN A 123 -22.07 17.90 -25.90
N LEU A 124 -23.22 17.52 -26.45
CA LEU A 124 -23.53 16.14 -26.80
C LEU A 124 -22.42 15.65 -27.75
N ALA A 125 -21.56 14.75 -27.25
CA ALA A 125 -20.45 14.29 -28.08
C ALA A 125 -21.02 13.46 -29.23
N ALA A 126 -20.42 13.59 -30.41
CA ALA A 126 -20.97 13.03 -31.65
C ALA A 126 -21.20 11.51 -31.51
N PRO A 127 -22.37 11.00 -31.94
CA PRO A 127 -22.59 9.57 -32.02
C PRO A 127 -21.66 8.97 -33.07
N CYS A 128 -21.22 7.74 -32.83
CA CYS A 128 -20.37 6.97 -33.73
C CYS A 128 -20.76 5.48 -33.67
N ALA A 129 -20.24 4.67 -34.57
CA ALA A 129 -20.41 3.22 -34.53
C ALA A 129 -19.07 2.54 -34.28
N THR A 130 -19.05 1.55 -33.40
CA THR A 130 -17.87 0.70 -33.19
C THR A 130 -17.65 -0.21 -34.42
N ARG A 131 -16.50 -0.88 -34.50
CA ARG A 131 -16.21 -1.86 -35.55
C ARG A 131 -17.18 -3.05 -35.56
N SER A 132 -17.71 -3.42 -34.39
CA SER A 132 -18.78 -4.43 -34.27
C SER A 132 -20.16 -3.90 -34.66
N GLY A 133 -20.28 -2.62 -35.05
CA GLY A 133 -21.53 -1.98 -35.43
C GLY A 133 -22.37 -1.48 -34.26
N GLU A 134 -21.83 -1.49 -33.03
CA GLU A 134 -22.53 -1.02 -31.84
C GLU A 134 -22.57 0.51 -31.78
N ALA A 135 -23.65 1.06 -31.24
CA ALA A 135 -23.77 2.49 -31.02
C ALA A 135 -22.76 2.96 -29.95
N GLY A 136 -21.97 3.97 -30.29
CA GLY A 136 -20.96 4.57 -29.44
C GLY A 136 -21.03 6.09 -29.37
N ARG A 137 -20.24 6.65 -28.46
CA ARG A 137 -20.05 8.10 -28.28
C ARG A 137 -18.59 8.44 -28.52
N CYS A 138 -18.34 9.42 -29.39
CA CYS A 138 -17.00 9.90 -29.63
C CYS A 138 -16.41 10.53 -28.37
N SER A 139 -15.32 9.97 -27.85
CA SER A 139 -14.66 10.45 -26.63
C SER A 139 -13.14 10.43 -26.78
N PRO A 140 -12.39 11.25 -26.01
CA PRO A 140 -10.94 11.09 -25.92
C PRO A 140 -10.57 9.65 -25.56
N LEU A 141 -9.51 9.11 -26.17
CA LEU A 141 -9.06 7.73 -25.98
C LEU A 141 -8.90 7.35 -24.51
N VAL A 142 -8.35 8.25 -23.70
CA VAL A 142 -8.18 8.06 -22.25
C VAL A 142 -9.50 7.87 -21.49
N LYS A 143 -10.62 8.43 -21.98
CA LYS A 143 -11.97 8.22 -21.41
C LYS A 143 -12.63 6.95 -21.95
N CYS A 144 -12.12 6.46 -23.07
CA CYS A 144 -12.66 5.31 -23.77
C CYS A 144 -12.05 3.99 -23.29
N ILE A 145 -10.73 4.00 -23.14
CA ILE A 145 -9.96 2.83 -22.83
C ILE A 145 -10.27 2.37 -21.41
N SER A 146 -10.62 1.10 -21.27
CA SER A 146 -10.74 0.45 -19.98
C SER A 146 -9.59 -0.52 -19.74
N PHE A 147 -9.00 -1.03 -20.82
CA PHE A 147 -7.81 -1.88 -20.78
C PHE A 147 -6.84 -1.54 -21.91
N TYR A 148 -5.54 -1.66 -21.63
CA TYR A 148 -4.49 -1.40 -22.62
C TYR A 148 -4.62 -2.27 -23.89
N ALA A 149 -5.13 -3.50 -23.76
CA ALA A 149 -5.37 -4.39 -24.90
C ALA A 149 -6.38 -3.83 -25.91
N GLU A 150 -7.31 -2.97 -25.48
CA GLU A 150 -8.29 -2.30 -26.35
C GLU A 150 -7.67 -1.14 -27.14
N LEU A 151 -6.46 -0.69 -26.78
CA LEU A 151 -5.83 0.51 -27.34
C LEU A 151 -5.76 0.44 -28.87
N GLN A 152 -5.26 -0.66 -29.40
CA GLN A 152 -5.07 -0.84 -30.85
C GLN A 152 -6.40 -0.85 -31.60
N GLU A 153 -7.42 -1.51 -31.04
CA GLU A 153 -8.75 -1.56 -31.63
C GLU A 153 -9.43 -0.18 -31.59
N LEU A 154 -9.41 0.48 -30.44
CA LEU A 154 -10.00 1.82 -30.29
C LEU A 154 -9.32 2.85 -31.20
N GLN A 155 -7.98 2.82 -31.28
CA GLN A 155 -7.21 3.70 -32.17
C GLN A 155 -7.50 3.43 -33.66
N SER A 156 -7.90 2.21 -34.03
CA SER A 156 -8.31 1.89 -35.40
C SER A 156 -9.67 2.51 -35.80
N GLN A 157 -10.40 3.09 -34.85
CA GLN A 157 -11.74 3.67 -35.03
C GLN A 157 -11.78 5.15 -34.59
N PRO A 158 -11.02 6.04 -35.25
CA PRO A 158 -11.00 7.45 -34.89
C PRO A 158 -12.35 8.10 -35.22
N CYS A 159 -12.79 8.99 -34.33
CA CYS A 159 -13.94 9.85 -34.54
C CYS A 159 -13.54 11.32 -34.30
N ASN A 160 -14.39 12.28 -34.69
CA ASN A 160 -14.10 13.69 -34.48
C ASN A 160 -14.80 14.19 -33.21
N LEU A 161 -14.03 14.64 -32.21
CA LEU A 161 -14.58 15.31 -31.02
C LEU A 161 -15.07 16.71 -31.38
N ASN A 162 -14.30 17.39 -32.24
CA ASN A 162 -14.59 18.68 -32.85
C ASN A 162 -13.78 18.80 -34.16
N ALA A 163 -13.76 19.98 -34.79
CA ALA A 163 -13.09 20.19 -36.07
C ALA A 163 -11.57 19.91 -36.04
N ASN A 164 -10.92 20.03 -34.87
CA ASN A 164 -9.45 19.96 -34.73
C ASN A 164 -8.96 18.80 -33.85
N GLU A 165 -9.85 18.13 -33.11
CA GLU A 165 -9.50 17.06 -32.19
C GLU A 165 -10.13 15.72 -32.57
N LYS A 166 -9.29 14.68 -32.60
CA LYS A 166 -9.70 13.29 -32.79
C LYS A 166 -9.97 12.62 -31.44
N GLY A 167 -11.04 11.83 -31.41
CA GLY A 167 -11.34 10.87 -30.36
C GLY A 167 -11.39 9.46 -30.94
N VAL A 168 -11.92 8.54 -30.15
CA VAL A 168 -12.24 7.16 -30.57
C VAL A 168 -13.70 6.85 -30.24
N CYS A 169 -14.28 5.89 -30.96
CA CYS A 169 -15.67 5.52 -30.74
C CYS A 169 -15.84 4.62 -29.51
N CYS A 170 -16.49 5.12 -28.45
CA CYS A 170 -16.70 4.36 -27.22
C CYS A 170 -18.10 3.73 -27.18
N PRO A 171 -18.24 2.41 -27.05
CA PRO A 171 -19.56 1.78 -26.98
C PRO A 171 -20.39 2.32 -25.82
N LEU A 172 -21.68 2.59 -26.06
CA LEU A 172 -22.63 3.15 -25.07
C LEU A 172 -22.99 2.13 -23.98
N ARG A 173 -23.05 0.84 -24.34
CA ARG A 173 -23.12 -0.28 -23.41
C ARG A 173 -21.79 -1.00 -23.47
N ARG A 174 -20.93 -0.76 -22.48
CA ARG A 174 -19.77 -1.63 -22.28
C ARG A 174 -20.29 -2.92 -21.65
N GLN A 175 -20.42 -3.99 -22.42
CA GLN A 175 -20.30 -5.30 -21.81
C GLN A 175 -18.98 -5.33 -21.05
N ALA A 176 -18.96 -5.88 -19.84
CA ALA A 176 -17.70 -6.16 -19.18
C ALA A 176 -16.88 -7.01 -20.16
N THR A 177 -15.78 -6.47 -20.67
CA THR A 177 -14.82 -7.20 -21.47
C THR A 177 -14.38 -8.40 -20.63
N GLY A 178 -14.97 -9.56 -20.95
CA GLY A 178 -14.85 -10.79 -20.18
C GLY A 178 -16.13 -11.64 -20.08
N ALA A 179 -17.30 -11.09 -20.40
CA ALA A 179 -18.56 -11.85 -20.29
C ALA A 179 -18.83 -12.82 -21.46
N GLU A 180 -18.35 -12.54 -22.68
CA GLU A 180 -18.66 -13.40 -23.84
C GLU A 180 -17.75 -14.62 -23.98
N ASP A 181 -16.60 -14.64 -23.30
CA ASP A 181 -15.54 -15.66 -23.49
C ASP A 181 -15.21 -16.48 -22.23
N GLY A 182 -15.93 -16.26 -21.11
CA GLY A 182 -15.61 -16.91 -19.83
C GLY A 182 -14.24 -16.53 -19.26
N LYS A 183 -13.62 -15.47 -19.78
CA LYS A 183 -12.35 -14.92 -19.29
C LYS A 183 -12.68 -13.74 -18.40
N SER A 184 -12.52 -13.90 -17.10
CA SER A 184 -12.55 -12.83 -16.11
C SER A 184 -11.73 -11.61 -16.58
N GLY A 185 -12.00 -10.42 -16.04
CA GLY A 185 -11.28 -9.16 -16.32
C GLY A 185 -9.79 -9.17 -15.94
N ILE A 186 -9.18 -10.34 -15.90
CA ILE A 186 -7.80 -10.66 -15.60
C ILE A 186 -6.96 -10.43 -16.85
N LEU A 187 -6.00 -9.51 -16.73
CA LEU A 187 -4.96 -9.33 -17.75
C LEU A 187 -4.08 -10.56 -17.81
N ARG A 188 -4.27 -11.40 -18.82
CA ARG A 188 -3.24 -12.35 -19.23
C ARG A 188 -2.28 -11.60 -20.16
N PRO A 189 -0.99 -11.47 -19.80
CA PRO A 189 -0.02 -10.87 -20.71
C PRO A 189 -0.03 -11.67 -22.02
N PRO A 190 0.15 -11.00 -23.19
CA PRO A 190 0.26 -11.72 -24.45
C PRO A 190 1.43 -12.72 -24.36
N PRO A 191 1.33 -13.88 -25.04
CA PRO A 191 2.45 -14.81 -25.07
C PRO A 191 3.70 -14.10 -25.58
N PRO A 192 4.87 -14.37 -25.00
CA PRO A 192 6.10 -13.73 -25.45
C PRO A 192 6.34 -14.06 -26.93
N PRO A 193 6.90 -13.12 -27.72
CA PRO A 193 7.27 -13.40 -29.09
C PRO A 193 8.30 -14.54 -29.13
N ASP A 194 8.19 -15.40 -30.15
CA ASP A 194 9.19 -16.43 -30.36
C ASP A 194 10.46 -15.80 -30.97
N VAL A 195 11.49 -15.66 -30.13
CA VAL A 195 12.79 -15.12 -30.53
C VAL A 195 13.79 -16.28 -30.64
N PRO A 196 14.41 -16.50 -31.82
CA PRO A 196 15.48 -17.48 -31.98
C PRO A 196 16.70 -17.11 -31.15
N ILE A 197 17.35 -18.11 -30.56
CA ILE A 197 18.58 -17.96 -29.77
C ILE A 197 19.59 -19.02 -30.20
N PRO A 198 20.90 -18.73 -30.21
CA PRO A 198 21.91 -19.76 -30.45
C PRO A 198 21.71 -20.94 -29.48
N PRO A 199 21.96 -22.19 -29.92
CA PRO A 199 21.82 -23.34 -29.04
C PRO A 199 22.84 -23.24 -27.89
N LEU A 200 22.33 -23.11 -26.67
CA LEU A 200 23.15 -23.11 -25.45
C LEU A 200 23.17 -24.51 -24.85
N THR A 201 24.35 -25.08 -24.69
CA THR A 201 24.51 -26.41 -24.08
C THR A 201 24.38 -26.35 -22.56
N PRO A 202 23.98 -27.45 -21.89
CA PRO A 202 23.98 -27.52 -20.43
C PRO A 202 25.34 -27.15 -19.80
N GLN A 203 26.45 -27.50 -20.46
CA GLN A 203 27.80 -27.13 -20.01
C GLN A 203 28.02 -25.61 -20.06
N GLN A 204 27.58 -24.94 -21.12
CA GLN A 204 27.69 -23.48 -21.24
C GLN A 204 26.83 -22.76 -20.20
N LEU A 205 25.60 -23.23 -19.95
CA LEU A 205 24.73 -22.68 -18.91
C LEU A 205 25.35 -22.83 -17.51
N ASN A 206 25.89 -24.02 -17.21
CA ASN A 206 26.55 -24.26 -15.93
C ASN A 206 27.86 -23.48 -15.80
N GLN A 207 28.60 -23.29 -16.89
CA GLN A 207 29.81 -22.46 -16.90
C GLN A 207 29.47 -21.00 -16.58
N ALA A 208 28.43 -20.43 -17.20
CA ALA A 208 27.97 -19.08 -16.89
C ALA A 208 27.54 -18.95 -15.42
N ALA A 209 26.88 -19.97 -14.88
CA ALA A 209 26.51 -20.05 -13.46
C ALA A 209 27.74 -20.08 -12.52
N MET A 210 28.80 -20.81 -12.86
CA MET A 210 30.05 -20.81 -12.08
C MET A 210 30.78 -19.46 -12.15
N VAL A 211 30.85 -18.83 -13.33
CA VAL A 211 31.45 -17.49 -13.48
C VAL A 211 30.66 -16.45 -12.68
N ALA A 212 29.34 -16.56 -12.62
CA ALA A 212 28.51 -15.67 -11.81
C ALA A 212 28.85 -15.73 -10.31
N ILE A 213 29.13 -16.92 -9.77
CA ILE A 213 29.57 -17.08 -8.37
C ILE A 213 30.87 -16.30 -8.13
N GLN A 214 31.82 -16.37 -9.06
CA GLN A 214 33.06 -15.59 -8.97
C GLN A 214 32.80 -14.08 -9.01
N ARG A 215 31.94 -13.60 -9.92
CA ARG A 215 31.57 -12.18 -10.00
C ARG A 215 30.91 -11.68 -8.71
N ILE A 216 30.08 -12.49 -8.06
CA ILE A 216 29.53 -12.15 -6.74
C ILE A 216 30.64 -12.03 -5.70
N GLN A 217 31.63 -12.93 -5.70
CA GLN A 217 32.77 -12.81 -4.79
C GLN A 217 33.55 -11.51 -5.03
N ASP A 218 33.76 -11.13 -6.29
CA ASP A 218 34.42 -9.87 -6.63
C ASP A 218 33.62 -8.65 -6.14
N ARG A 219 32.28 -8.71 -6.22
CA ARG A 219 31.39 -7.69 -5.63
C ARG A 219 31.54 -7.58 -4.12
N LEU A 220 31.62 -8.71 -3.41
CA LEU A 220 31.83 -8.72 -1.96
C LEU A 220 33.19 -8.12 -1.57
N ASN A 221 34.25 -8.48 -2.31
CA ASN A 221 35.58 -7.92 -2.12
C ASN A 221 35.58 -6.40 -2.36
N LEU A 222 34.85 -5.93 -3.39
CA LEU A 222 34.67 -4.50 -3.63
C LEU A 222 33.98 -3.82 -2.45
N GLN A 223 32.88 -4.39 -1.93
CA GLN A 223 32.18 -3.81 -0.77
C GLN A 223 33.09 -3.68 0.45
N GLU A 224 33.94 -4.68 0.72
CA GLU A 224 34.93 -4.62 1.79
C GLU A 224 35.95 -3.50 1.55
N ASN A 225 36.46 -3.36 0.33
CA ASN A 225 37.36 -2.26 -0.03
C ASN A 225 36.69 -0.88 0.12
N LEU A 226 35.41 -0.74 -0.25
CA LEU A 226 34.67 0.51 -0.05
C LEU A 226 34.58 0.86 1.43
N LEU A 227 34.29 -0.11 2.29
CA LEU A 227 34.25 0.08 3.74
C LEU A 227 35.63 0.49 4.29
N LEU A 228 36.69 -0.23 3.93
CA LEU A 228 38.07 0.07 4.34
C LEU A 228 38.52 1.47 3.90
N ASN A 229 38.12 1.90 2.71
CA ASN A 229 38.41 3.22 2.16
C ASN A 229 37.46 4.33 2.66
N ARG A 230 36.57 4.02 3.62
CA ARG A 230 35.58 4.95 4.20
C ARG A 230 34.68 5.57 3.14
N ILE A 231 34.34 4.81 2.10
CA ILE A 231 33.32 5.16 1.11
C ILE A 231 32.00 4.58 1.62
N ILE A 232 31.49 5.23 2.65
CA ILE A 232 30.26 4.86 3.34
C ILE A 232 29.31 6.04 3.36
N LEU A 233 28.03 5.72 3.52
CA LEU A 233 26.98 6.72 3.62
C LEU A 233 27.08 7.46 4.96
N ASN A 234 27.05 8.80 4.93
CA ASN A 234 27.03 9.59 6.16
C ASN A 234 25.60 9.59 6.75
N PRO A 235 25.40 9.15 8.02
CA PRO A 235 24.07 9.04 8.65
C PRO A 235 23.24 10.33 8.66
N ASP A 236 23.88 11.50 8.71
CA ASP A 236 23.18 12.79 8.81
C ASP A 236 22.84 13.40 7.44
N THR A 237 22.71 12.57 6.40
CA THR A 237 22.41 13.01 5.03
C THR A 237 21.02 12.56 4.58
N PRO A 238 20.38 13.29 3.65
CA PRO A 238 19.14 12.82 3.01
C PRO A 238 19.31 11.42 2.38
N ALA A 239 20.52 11.13 1.89
CA ALA A 239 20.90 9.85 1.33
C ALA A 239 20.78 8.69 2.34
N ALA A 240 21.31 8.88 3.55
CA ALA A 240 21.13 7.93 4.65
C ALA A 240 19.66 7.76 5.02
N ARG A 241 18.93 8.86 5.22
CA ARG A 241 17.50 8.82 5.55
C ARG A 241 16.67 8.09 4.48
N HIS A 242 16.94 8.34 3.21
CA HIS A 242 16.27 7.64 2.11
C HIS A 242 16.56 6.14 2.12
N GLN A 243 17.79 5.72 2.42
CA GLN A 243 18.09 4.30 2.51
C GLN A 243 17.53 3.66 3.78
N GLU A 244 17.53 4.35 4.92
CA GLU A 244 16.86 3.91 6.16
C GLU A 244 15.35 3.75 5.98
N PHE A 245 14.72 4.60 5.16
CA PHE A 245 13.31 4.53 4.80
C PHE A 245 12.89 3.23 4.09
N PHE A 246 13.81 2.52 3.44
CA PHE A 246 13.55 1.20 2.84
C PHE A 246 14.20 0.09 3.68
N PRO A 247 13.77 -0.14 4.93
CA PRO A 247 14.38 -1.16 5.78
C PRO A 247 14.26 -2.52 5.11
N THR A 248 15.39 -3.17 4.86
CA THR A 248 15.42 -4.50 4.25
C THR A 248 15.62 -5.54 5.33
N THR A 249 14.75 -6.54 5.42
CA THR A 249 14.94 -7.64 6.38
C THR A 249 16.13 -8.51 5.95
N ASN A 250 16.79 -9.16 6.92
CA ASN A 250 17.90 -10.07 6.63
C ASN A 250 17.48 -11.22 5.69
N ALA A 251 16.28 -11.76 5.87
CA ALA A 251 15.73 -12.81 5.00
C ALA A 251 15.56 -12.33 3.55
N THR A 252 15.12 -11.07 3.40
CA THR A 252 14.96 -10.44 2.09
C THR A 252 16.29 -10.11 1.44
N LEU A 253 17.28 -9.61 2.19
CA LEU A 253 18.65 -9.40 1.69
C LEU A 253 19.24 -10.68 1.13
N GLN A 254 19.16 -11.78 1.88
CA GLN A 254 19.65 -13.09 1.43
C GLN A 254 18.94 -13.57 0.17
N THR A 255 17.63 -13.33 0.07
CA THR A 255 16.85 -13.65 -1.14
C THR A 255 17.34 -12.85 -2.35
N GLY A 256 17.64 -11.56 -2.15
CA GLY A 256 18.18 -10.70 -3.19
C GLY A 256 19.60 -11.05 -3.62
N GLU A 257 20.48 -11.39 -2.69
CA GLU A 257 21.83 -11.85 -2.98
C GLU A 257 21.84 -13.13 -3.83
N LYS A 258 20.91 -14.06 -3.54
CA LYS A 258 20.69 -15.26 -4.37
C LYS A 258 20.22 -14.89 -5.77
N ALA A 259 19.24 -13.99 -5.89
CA ALA A 259 18.74 -13.54 -7.18
C ALA A 259 19.82 -12.84 -8.03
N GLN A 260 20.73 -12.10 -7.40
CA GLN A 260 21.82 -11.42 -8.10
C GLN A 260 22.74 -12.43 -8.81
N LYS A 261 22.99 -13.63 -8.25
CA LYS A 261 23.76 -14.69 -8.92
C LYS A 261 23.13 -15.08 -10.26
N SER A 262 21.82 -15.28 -10.30
CA SER A 262 21.08 -15.65 -11.52
C SER A 262 21.14 -14.55 -12.59
N ILE A 263 21.13 -13.28 -12.15
CA ILE A 263 21.26 -12.13 -13.03
C ILE A 263 22.68 -12.05 -13.62
N GLU A 264 23.72 -12.18 -12.79
CA GLU A 264 25.11 -12.19 -13.27
C GLU A 264 25.38 -13.31 -14.27
N ALA A 265 24.78 -14.49 -14.06
CA ALA A 265 24.88 -15.61 -14.98
C ALA A 265 24.18 -15.31 -16.32
N SER A 266 22.99 -14.70 -16.25
CA SER A 266 22.24 -14.26 -17.45
C SER A 266 23.01 -13.21 -18.23
N LEU A 267 23.65 -12.25 -17.56
CA LEU A 267 24.52 -11.25 -18.17
C LEU A 267 25.78 -11.86 -18.80
N GLY A 268 26.36 -12.89 -18.16
CA GLY A 268 27.43 -13.69 -18.75
C GLY A 268 27.02 -14.24 -20.10
N LEU A 269 25.85 -14.90 -20.19
CA LEU A 269 25.33 -15.44 -21.45
C LEU A 269 25.06 -14.37 -22.51
N VAL A 270 24.51 -13.21 -22.12
CA VAL A 270 24.30 -12.09 -23.04
C VAL A 270 25.63 -11.65 -23.66
N ASN A 271 26.67 -11.50 -22.85
CA ASN A 271 27.97 -11.02 -23.31
C ASN A 271 28.74 -12.08 -24.11
N ASP A 272 28.82 -13.32 -23.61
CA ASP A 272 29.62 -14.40 -24.19
C ASP A 272 29.09 -14.83 -25.57
N PHE A 273 27.78 -14.72 -25.79
CA PHE A 273 27.12 -15.08 -27.05
C PHE A 273 26.63 -13.88 -27.86
N ASN A 274 26.93 -12.65 -27.42
CA ASN A 274 26.51 -11.40 -28.05
C ASN A 274 24.99 -11.38 -28.36
N LEU A 275 24.18 -11.73 -27.36
CA LEU A 275 22.74 -11.81 -27.49
C LEU A 275 22.13 -10.41 -27.64
N THR A 276 21.13 -10.30 -28.50
CA THR A 276 20.30 -9.08 -28.62
C THR A 276 19.47 -8.86 -27.36
N PRO A 277 19.01 -7.62 -27.08
CA PRO A 277 18.08 -7.36 -25.99
C PRO A 277 16.81 -8.22 -26.06
N GLU A 278 16.27 -8.44 -27.26
CA GLU A 278 15.12 -9.32 -27.47
C GLU A 278 15.42 -10.78 -27.09
N GLN A 279 16.60 -11.29 -27.43
CA GLN A 279 17.03 -12.63 -27.00
C GLN A 279 17.21 -12.71 -25.48
N GLY A 280 17.78 -11.68 -24.86
CA GLY A 280 17.91 -11.58 -23.41
C GLY A 280 16.57 -11.59 -22.68
N THR A 281 15.59 -10.83 -23.19
CA THR A 281 14.27 -10.71 -22.58
C THR A 281 13.37 -11.91 -22.85
N PHE A 282 13.37 -12.48 -24.06
CA PHE A 282 12.36 -13.47 -24.49
C PHE A 282 12.90 -14.88 -24.71
N ALA A 283 14.19 -15.04 -25.02
CA ALA A 283 14.75 -16.35 -25.34
C ALA A 283 15.55 -16.99 -24.20
N LEU A 284 16.33 -16.22 -23.44
CA LEU A 284 17.00 -16.72 -22.22
C LEU A 284 16.04 -17.35 -21.20
N PRO A 285 14.81 -16.84 -20.97
CA PRO A 285 13.82 -17.48 -20.10
C PRO A 285 13.44 -18.93 -20.45
N LYS A 286 13.78 -19.41 -21.65
CA LYS A 286 13.55 -20.80 -22.05
C LYS A 286 14.53 -21.78 -21.40
N PHE A 287 15.62 -21.30 -20.80
CA PHE A 287 16.64 -22.13 -20.15
C PHE A 287 16.50 -22.08 -18.62
N SER A 288 16.47 -23.26 -17.99
CA SER A 288 16.30 -23.39 -16.54
C SER A 288 17.63 -23.25 -15.78
N ILE A 289 17.56 -22.63 -14.60
CA ILE A 289 18.67 -22.54 -13.64
C ILE A 289 18.80 -23.82 -12.80
N LEU A 290 17.72 -24.62 -12.67
CA LEU A 290 17.67 -25.82 -11.81
C LEU A 290 18.76 -26.86 -12.13
N ASN A 291 19.24 -26.90 -13.37
CA ASN A 291 20.25 -27.86 -13.83
C ASN A 291 21.68 -27.27 -13.78
N THR A 292 21.92 -26.30 -12.91
CA THR A 292 23.22 -25.64 -12.74
C THR A 292 23.64 -25.59 -11.28
N VAL A 293 24.86 -25.13 -11.02
CA VAL A 293 25.37 -24.86 -9.65
C VAL A 293 24.56 -23.79 -8.89
N LEU A 294 23.63 -23.08 -9.52
CA LEU A 294 22.77 -22.07 -8.91
C LEU A 294 21.37 -22.58 -8.56
N ALA A 295 21.11 -23.89 -8.58
CA ALA A 295 19.79 -24.46 -8.27
C ALA A 295 19.26 -24.07 -6.88
N ASP A 296 20.15 -23.77 -5.91
CA ASP A 296 19.80 -23.33 -4.55
C ASP A 296 19.27 -21.88 -4.48
N THR A 297 19.40 -21.13 -5.57
CA THR A 297 18.85 -19.77 -5.73
C THR A 297 17.37 -19.79 -6.14
N CYS A 298 16.85 -20.94 -6.58
CA CYS A 298 15.46 -21.07 -6.99
C CYS A 298 14.48 -20.85 -5.82
N PRO A 299 13.29 -20.27 -6.08
CA PRO A 299 12.21 -20.25 -5.11
C PRO A 299 11.89 -21.66 -4.60
N LYS A 300 11.76 -21.81 -3.27
CA LYS A 300 11.36 -23.08 -2.66
C LYS A 300 9.86 -23.30 -2.81
N ILE A 301 9.47 -24.53 -3.07
CA ILE A 301 8.06 -24.95 -3.05
C ILE A 301 7.54 -24.77 -1.62
N THR A 302 6.48 -23.98 -1.47
CA THR A 302 5.79 -23.81 -0.18
C THR A 302 4.81 -24.98 -0.04
N THR A 303 4.78 -25.65 1.11
CA THR A 303 3.77 -26.66 1.44
C THR A 303 2.77 -26.04 2.42
N CYS A 304 1.48 -26.29 2.21
CA CYS A 304 0.42 -25.65 2.98
C CYS A 304 -0.45 -26.68 3.70
N VAL A 305 -0.80 -26.36 4.94
CA VAL A 305 -1.91 -26.99 5.66
C VAL A 305 -3.02 -25.94 5.74
N PRO A 306 -4.21 -26.18 5.14
CA PRO A 306 -5.31 -25.23 5.21
C PRO A 306 -5.65 -24.87 6.65
N PHE A 307 -5.73 -23.57 6.92
CA PHE A 307 -6.07 -23.03 8.23
C PHE A 307 -7.15 -21.97 8.11
N LYS A 308 -7.89 -21.73 9.19
CA LYS A 308 -9.02 -20.78 9.21
C LYS A 308 -8.58 -19.34 8.95
N TYR A 309 -7.38 -18.97 9.40
CA TYR A 309 -6.88 -17.59 9.36
C TYR A 309 -5.78 -17.42 8.31
N ARG A 310 -5.64 -16.19 7.80
CA ARG A 310 -4.58 -15.83 6.84
C ARG A 310 -3.21 -15.99 7.50
N THR A 311 -2.24 -16.55 6.78
CA THR A 311 -0.85 -16.58 7.22
C THR A 311 -0.28 -15.15 7.31
N PRO A 312 0.74 -14.90 8.15
CA PRO A 312 1.35 -13.56 8.25
C PRO A 312 2.11 -13.13 7.00
N ASP A 313 2.64 -14.08 6.21
CA ASP A 313 3.42 -13.79 4.99
C ASP A 313 2.58 -13.85 3.71
N GLY A 314 1.27 -14.07 3.82
CA GLY A 314 0.35 -14.17 2.69
C GLY A 314 0.42 -15.49 1.91
N SER A 315 1.27 -16.44 2.32
CA SER A 315 1.32 -17.78 1.70
C SER A 315 0.02 -18.55 1.89
N CYS A 316 -0.22 -19.56 1.05
CA CYS A 316 -1.38 -20.44 1.16
C CYS A 316 -2.76 -19.79 0.98
N ASN A 317 -2.83 -18.53 0.53
CA ASN A 317 -4.09 -17.88 0.18
C ASN A 317 -4.71 -18.53 -1.08
N ASN A 318 -3.88 -18.80 -2.09
CA ASN A 318 -4.20 -19.66 -3.22
C ASN A 318 -3.61 -21.07 -2.99
N LEU A 319 -4.45 -22.11 -2.94
CA LEU A 319 -4.01 -23.47 -2.62
C LEU A 319 -3.33 -24.20 -3.78
N GLU A 320 -3.54 -23.75 -5.01
CA GLU A 320 -2.86 -24.29 -6.20
C GLU A 320 -1.53 -23.57 -6.44
N ASN A 321 -1.49 -22.26 -6.15
CA ASN A 321 -0.36 -21.38 -6.36
C ASN A 321 0.04 -20.68 -5.05
N MET A 322 0.61 -21.45 -4.13
CA MET A 322 0.82 -21.07 -2.72
C MET A 322 1.74 -19.86 -2.49
N ALA A 323 2.51 -19.44 -3.50
CA ALA A 323 3.40 -18.28 -3.44
C ALA A 323 2.78 -16.98 -4.01
N TRP A 324 1.59 -17.04 -4.62
CA TRP A 324 0.94 -15.85 -5.16
C TRP A 324 0.56 -14.88 -4.04
N GLY A 325 0.96 -13.61 -4.19
CA GLY A 325 0.76 -12.57 -3.18
C GLY A 325 1.59 -12.72 -1.90
N LYS A 326 2.46 -13.72 -1.82
CA LYS A 326 3.34 -13.95 -0.66
C LYS A 326 4.41 -12.86 -0.57
N ALA A 327 4.73 -12.43 0.65
CA ALA A 327 5.88 -11.59 0.95
C ALA A 327 7.20 -12.22 0.47
N GLY A 328 8.14 -11.39 0.05
CA GLY A 328 9.45 -11.83 -0.43
C GLY A 328 9.44 -12.43 -1.85
N THR A 329 8.40 -12.21 -2.63
CA THR A 329 8.28 -12.72 -4.02
C THR A 329 8.45 -11.62 -5.06
N ALA A 330 8.73 -12.01 -6.30
CA ALA A 330 8.84 -11.08 -7.42
C ALA A 330 7.49 -10.39 -7.70
N TYR A 331 7.53 -9.11 -8.07
CA TYR A 331 6.35 -8.44 -8.61
C TYR A 331 5.89 -9.11 -9.90
N GLN A 332 4.57 -9.09 -10.14
CA GLN A 332 4.01 -9.48 -11.42
C GLN A 332 4.35 -8.46 -12.51
N ARG A 333 4.38 -8.91 -13.76
CA ARG A 333 4.52 -8.02 -14.93
C ARG A 333 3.31 -8.12 -15.84
N LEU A 334 2.65 -6.98 -16.06
CA LEU A 334 1.63 -6.85 -17.11
C LEU A 334 2.26 -6.84 -18.51
N LEU A 335 3.47 -6.31 -18.62
CA LEU A 335 4.27 -6.26 -19.84
C LEU A 335 5.71 -6.69 -19.54
N PRO A 336 6.39 -7.35 -20.50
CA PRO A 336 7.80 -7.71 -20.36
C PRO A 336 8.69 -6.50 -20.03
N PRO A 337 9.76 -6.69 -19.24
CA PRO A 337 10.66 -5.60 -18.89
C PRO A 337 11.40 -5.04 -20.10
N LYS A 338 11.80 -3.77 -20.00
CA LYS A 338 12.61 -3.05 -21.00
C LYS A 338 13.91 -2.54 -20.38
N TYR A 339 14.87 -3.45 -20.21
CA TYR A 339 16.28 -3.12 -19.94
C TYR A 339 17.03 -2.86 -21.24
N GLU A 340 18.12 -2.09 -21.19
CA GLU A 340 18.92 -1.75 -22.37
C GLU A 340 19.55 -2.99 -23.02
N ASP A 341 20.07 -3.91 -22.20
CA ASP A 341 20.67 -5.19 -22.58
C ASP A 341 19.66 -6.33 -22.61
N GLY A 342 18.37 -6.03 -22.40
CA GLY A 342 17.31 -7.03 -22.27
C GLY A 342 17.33 -7.83 -20.96
N VAL A 343 18.28 -7.57 -20.04
CA VAL A 343 18.46 -8.35 -18.81
C VAL A 343 18.53 -7.48 -17.55
N ASN A 344 19.48 -6.56 -17.41
CA ASN A 344 19.73 -5.88 -16.12
C ASN A 344 20.09 -4.39 -16.24
N VAL A 345 20.71 -3.95 -17.34
CA VAL A 345 21.15 -2.55 -17.50
C VAL A 345 19.93 -1.65 -17.61
N ALA A 346 19.76 -0.74 -16.64
CA ALA A 346 18.66 0.20 -16.63
C ALA A 346 18.64 1.01 -17.93
N LYS A 347 17.43 1.27 -18.46
CA LYS A 347 17.26 1.94 -19.74
C LYS A 347 17.89 3.33 -19.72
N PHE A 348 18.74 3.63 -20.69
CA PHE A 348 19.37 4.95 -20.81
C PHE A 348 19.25 5.56 -22.21
N ARG A 349 18.81 4.81 -23.23
CA ARG A 349 18.46 5.35 -24.54
C ARG A 349 16.95 5.45 -24.78
N SER A 350 16.56 6.44 -25.57
CA SER A 350 15.20 6.62 -26.10
C SER A 350 14.96 5.75 -27.34
N VAL A 351 13.72 5.74 -27.83
CA VAL A 351 13.35 5.02 -29.06
C VAL A 351 14.06 5.55 -30.32
N THR A 352 14.61 6.75 -30.27
CA THR A 352 15.41 7.34 -31.35
C THR A 352 16.92 7.08 -31.20
N GLY A 353 17.32 6.32 -30.17
CA GLY A 353 18.73 6.05 -29.84
C GLY A 353 19.44 7.17 -29.06
N SER A 354 18.81 8.34 -28.90
CA SER A 354 19.37 9.45 -28.12
C SER A 354 19.33 9.15 -26.61
N PRO A 355 20.29 9.65 -25.79
CA PRO A 355 20.25 9.50 -24.34
C PRO A 355 18.95 10.03 -23.72
N LEU A 356 18.42 9.31 -22.73
CA LEU A 356 17.28 9.79 -21.95
C LEU A 356 17.69 11.01 -21.10
N PRO A 357 16.82 12.02 -20.97
CA PRO A 357 17.11 13.16 -20.11
C PRO A 357 17.26 12.74 -18.65
N SER A 358 18.00 13.53 -17.87
CA SER A 358 18.08 13.33 -16.42
C SER A 358 16.67 13.33 -15.80
N ALA A 359 16.43 12.43 -14.83
CA ALA A 359 15.19 12.41 -14.07
C ALA A 359 14.93 13.75 -13.35
N ARG A 360 15.98 14.41 -12.83
CA ARG A 360 15.89 15.74 -12.23
C ARG A 360 15.56 16.82 -13.26
N ALA A 361 16.13 16.74 -14.47
CA ALA A 361 15.80 17.68 -15.54
C ALA A 361 14.31 17.58 -15.94
N ILE A 362 13.76 16.36 -15.99
CA ILE A 362 12.33 16.16 -16.23
C ILE A 362 11.50 16.75 -15.08
N SER A 363 11.86 16.41 -13.83
CA SER A 363 11.16 16.88 -12.64
C SER A 363 11.11 18.42 -12.59
N THR A 364 12.26 19.09 -12.68
CA THR A 364 12.33 20.57 -12.65
C THR A 364 11.59 21.25 -13.80
N GLY A 365 11.51 20.60 -14.97
CA GLY A 365 10.74 21.11 -16.11
C GLY A 365 9.22 20.92 -15.99
N PHE A 366 8.77 19.90 -15.25
CA PHE A 366 7.37 19.47 -15.21
C PHE A 366 6.66 19.76 -13.88
N ALA A 367 7.29 19.39 -12.77
CA ALA A 367 6.77 19.41 -11.40
C ALA A 367 6.89 20.83 -10.79
N GLN A 368 5.96 21.69 -11.18
CA GLN A 368 5.88 23.05 -10.66
C GLN A 368 5.15 23.09 -9.30
N ASP A 369 5.59 23.99 -8.42
CA ASP A 369 4.99 24.20 -7.11
C ASP A 369 3.86 25.23 -7.19
N PHE A 370 2.64 24.72 -7.37
CA PHE A 370 1.41 25.51 -7.30
C PHE A 370 0.51 24.91 -6.24
N ASP A 371 0.04 25.75 -5.33
CA ASP A 371 -0.94 25.38 -4.30
C ASP A 371 -2.34 25.36 -4.93
N VAL A 372 -2.86 24.16 -5.17
CA VAL A 372 -4.17 23.94 -5.81
C VAL A 372 -4.98 22.93 -4.97
N PRO A 373 -5.47 23.34 -3.79
CA PRO A 373 -6.22 22.44 -2.93
C PRO A 373 -7.55 22.00 -3.56
N SER A 374 -7.95 20.79 -3.21
CA SER A 374 -9.25 20.20 -3.54
C SER A 374 -10.35 20.84 -2.70
N GLU A 375 -11.49 21.15 -3.32
CA GLU A 375 -12.68 21.65 -2.64
C GLU A 375 -13.54 20.52 -2.03
N ASN A 376 -13.30 19.27 -2.44
CA ASN A 376 -14.20 18.14 -2.15
C ASN A 376 -13.58 17.10 -1.22
N TYR A 377 -12.26 17.13 -1.03
CA TYR A 377 -11.53 16.05 -0.36
C TYR A 377 -10.53 16.61 0.63
N THR A 378 -10.33 15.85 1.71
CA THR A 378 -9.39 16.20 2.77
C THR A 378 -8.11 15.39 2.63
N VAL A 379 -7.06 15.78 3.37
CA VAL A 379 -5.76 15.09 3.40
C VAL A 379 -5.90 13.61 3.76
N PHE A 380 -6.98 13.20 4.43
CA PHE A 380 -7.31 11.79 4.67
C PHE A 380 -7.28 10.93 3.40
N VAL A 381 -7.64 11.46 2.22
CA VAL A 381 -7.55 10.70 0.96
C VAL A 381 -6.11 10.37 0.62
N MET A 382 -5.21 11.35 0.72
CA MET A 382 -3.77 11.12 0.51
C MET A 382 -3.22 10.15 1.55
N GLN A 383 -3.56 10.37 2.82
CA GLN A 383 -3.02 9.57 3.91
C GLN A 383 -3.48 8.12 3.87
N TRP A 384 -4.77 7.88 3.55
CA TRP A 384 -5.29 6.53 3.36
C TRP A 384 -4.62 5.83 2.18
N GLY A 385 -4.38 6.55 1.08
CA GLY A 385 -3.64 6.03 -0.06
C GLY A 385 -2.23 5.57 0.32
N GLN A 386 -1.49 6.37 1.10
CA GLN A 386 -0.16 5.98 1.59
C GLN A 386 -0.24 4.81 2.57
N PHE A 387 -1.16 4.84 3.53
CA PHE A 387 -1.35 3.74 4.49
C PHE A 387 -1.66 2.42 3.77
N LEU A 388 -2.50 2.47 2.74
CA LEU A 388 -2.83 1.32 1.88
C LEU A 388 -1.66 0.88 1.00
N ASP A 389 -0.89 1.80 0.41
CA ASP A 389 0.34 1.43 -0.32
C ASP A 389 1.27 0.62 0.59
N HIS A 390 1.39 1.01 1.85
CA HIS A 390 2.26 0.34 2.81
C HIS A 390 1.73 -1.03 3.26
N ASP A 391 0.50 -1.39 2.93
CA ASP A 391 -0.07 -2.74 3.10
C ASP A 391 0.16 -3.63 1.87
N LEU A 392 0.45 -3.04 0.71
CA LEU A 392 0.52 -3.75 -0.57
C LEU A 392 1.93 -3.81 -1.14
N THR A 393 2.72 -2.76 -0.97
CA THR A 393 4.00 -2.59 -1.65
C THR A 393 5.12 -2.12 -0.70
N HIS A 394 6.25 -2.84 -0.76
CA HIS A 394 7.50 -2.43 -0.14
C HIS A 394 8.65 -2.99 -0.99
N THR A 395 9.21 -2.16 -1.87
CA THR A 395 10.38 -2.56 -2.67
C THR A 395 11.67 -2.30 -1.87
N PRO A 396 12.40 -3.34 -1.44
CA PRO A 396 13.66 -3.15 -0.76
C PRO A 396 14.76 -2.71 -1.74
N ILE A 397 15.79 -2.06 -1.21
CA ILE A 397 16.98 -1.63 -1.98
C ILE A 397 18.19 -2.49 -1.66
N SER A 398 19.14 -2.55 -2.59
CA SER A 398 20.44 -3.19 -2.36
C SER A 398 21.19 -2.56 -1.19
N ARG A 399 21.94 -3.37 -0.45
CA ARG A 399 22.78 -2.95 0.68
C ARG A 399 24.24 -3.32 0.45
N GLY A 400 25.13 -2.56 1.09
CA GLY A 400 26.56 -2.85 1.15
C GLY A 400 26.88 -3.87 2.24
N GLN A 401 28.16 -3.95 2.58
CA GLN A 401 28.66 -4.91 3.58
C GLN A 401 27.93 -4.77 4.92
N GLY A 402 27.51 -5.90 5.50
CA GLY A 402 26.82 -5.92 6.79
C GLY A 402 25.45 -5.23 6.80
N GLY A 403 24.82 -5.04 5.64
CA GLY A 403 23.52 -4.37 5.52
C GLY A 403 23.58 -2.85 5.54
N GLN A 404 24.78 -2.25 5.49
CA GLN A 404 24.94 -0.79 5.48
C GLN A 404 24.44 -0.16 4.17
N GLY A 405 24.16 1.14 4.22
CA GLY A 405 23.81 1.91 3.02
C GLY A 405 24.95 2.02 2.02
N ILE A 406 24.62 2.11 0.73
CA ILE A 406 25.57 2.22 -0.37
C ILE A 406 25.75 3.70 -0.74
N SER A 407 26.98 4.20 -0.77
CA SER A 407 27.29 5.54 -1.27
C SER A 407 27.62 5.49 -2.77
N CYS A 408 26.95 6.31 -3.57
CA CYS A 408 27.19 6.49 -5.01
C CYS A 408 27.66 7.92 -5.34
N CYS A 409 27.31 8.88 -4.47
CA CYS A 409 27.73 10.27 -4.54
C CYS A 409 28.67 10.62 -3.37
N ARG A 410 29.72 11.41 -3.65
CA ARG A 410 30.59 12.01 -2.64
C ARG A 410 30.89 13.46 -3.00
N ASN A 411 30.69 14.37 -2.04
CA ASN A 411 30.89 15.81 -2.23
C ASN A 411 30.18 16.34 -3.48
N GLY A 412 28.91 15.95 -3.65
CA GLY A 412 28.10 16.38 -4.80
C GLY A 412 28.42 15.70 -6.13
N LYS A 413 29.41 14.80 -6.20
CA LYS A 413 29.85 14.17 -7.46
C LYS A 413 29.65 12.67 -7.44
N ILE A 414 29.49 12.07 -8.62
CA ILE A 414 29.46 10.61 -8.77
C ILE A 414 30.86 10.08 -8.43
N LEU A 415 30.92 8.96 -7.71
CA LEU A 415 32.17 8.26 -7.44
C LEU A 415 32.83 7.75 -8.72
N GLU A 416 34.16 7.68 -8.72
CA GLU A 416 34.94 7.09 -9.82
C GLU A 416 34.58 5.60 -10.00
N PRO A 417 34.69 5.04 -11.22
CA PRO A 417 34.25 3.67 -11.52
C PRO A 417 34.80 2.59 -10.59
N GLU A 418 36.07 2.70 -10.16
CA GLU A 418 36.69 1.73 -9.25
C GLU A 418 36.07 1.72 -7.85
N ASN A 419 35.42 2.82 -7.48
CA ASN A 419 34.80 3.06 -6.17
C ASN A 419 33.27 3.04 -6.23
N LEU A 420 32.69 2.81 -7.41
CA LEU A 420 31.25 2.84 -7.62
C LEU A 420 30.68 1.43 -7.45
N HIS A 421 29.82 1.25 -6.45
CA HIS A 421 29.14 -0.03 -6.27
C HIS A 421 28.27 -0.37 -7.51
N PRO A 422 28.21 -1.64 -7.98
CA PRO A 422 27.46 -1.99 -9.20
C PRO A 422 25.95 -1.71 -9.17
N ASP A 423 25.37 -1.61 -7.96
CA ASP A 423 23.96 -1.25 -7.77
C ASP A 423 23.74 0.27 -7.61
N CYS A 424 24.78 1.08 -7.82
CA CYS A 424 24.63 2.52 -7.91
C CYS A 424 23.98 2.92 -9.24
N PHE A 425 22.96 3.75 -9.16
CA PHE A 425 22.31 4.33 -10.34
C PHE A 425 21.95 5.80 -10.11
N PRO A 426 22.95 6.65 -9.78
CA PRO A 426 22.73 8.03 -9.34
C PRO A 426 22.06 8.88 -10.42
N ILE A 427 21.34 9.91 -9.97
CA ILE A 427 20.69 10.87 -10.86
C ILE A 427 21.67 12.00 -11.16
N ASN A 428 22.00 12.17 -12.43
CA ASN A 428 22.81 13.29 -12.91
C ASN A 428 22.05 14.62 -12.71
N LEU A 429 22.65 15.58 -12.03
CA LEU A 429 22.04 16.89 -11.80
C LEU A 429 22.46 17.88 -12.89
N PRO A 430 21.53 18.64 -13.49
CA PRO A 430 21.87 19.69 -14.46
C PRO A 430 22.75 20.78 -13.84
N ARG A 431 23.72 21.31 -14.58
CA ARG A 431 24.59 22.41 -14.09
C ARG A 431 23.81 23.69 -13.74
N ASN A 432 22.68 23.91 -14.42
CA ASN A 432 21.79 25.04 -14.20
C ASN A 432 20.61 24.72 -13.25
N ASP A 433 20.71 23.64 -12.47
CA ASP A 433 19.70 23.30 -11.46
C ASP A 433 19.54 24.45 -10.45
N HIS A 434 18.29 24.81 -10.14
CA HIS A 434 17.98 25.99 -9.33
C HIS A 434 18.35 25.85 -7.86
N ILE A 435 18.52 24.63 -7.35
CA ILE A 435 18.97 24.32 -5.98
C ILE A 435 20.40 23.80 -6.01
N PHE A 436 20.61 22.63 -6.61
CA PHE A 436 21.84 21.86 -6.51
C PHE A 436 23.02 22.55 -7.21
N GLY A 437 22.75 23.27 -8.30
CA GLY A 437 23.77 24.04 -9.01
C GLY A 437 24.42 25.12 -8.14
N ARG A 438 23.72 25.64 -7.12
CA ARG A 438 24.26 26.64 -6.17
C ARG A 438 25.28 26.04 -5.20
N PHE A 439 25.20 24.73 -4.96
CA PHE A 439 26.12 23.98 -4.10
C PHE A 439 27.24 23.30 -4.90
N GLY A 440 27.20 23.38 -6.23
CA GLY A 440 28.15 22.71 -7.12
C GLY A 440 27.90 21.22 -7.27
N ASP A 441 26.72 20.73 -6.86
CA ASP A 441 26.36 19.33 -6.91
C ASP A 441 25.97 18.91 -8.34
N SER A 442 26.47 17.75 -8.76
CA SER A 442 26.17 17.09 -10.03
C SER A 442 25.59 15.68 -9.87
N CYS A 443 25.43 15.20 -8.63
CA CYS A 443 25.02 13.83 -8.28
C CYS A 443 23.95 13.84 -7.20
N MET A 444 22.85 13.14 -7.46
CA MET A 444 21.84 12.82 -6.45
C MET A 444 21.83 11.31 -6.22
N GLU A 445 21.96 10.91 -4.96
CA GLU A 445 22.11 9.51 -4.55
C GLU A 445 20.93 8.67 -5.00
N PHE A 446 21.20 7.52 -5.61
CA PHE A 446 20.17 6.55 -5.94
C PHE A 446 20.76 5.15 -6.02
N VAL A 447 20.17 4.23 -5.27
CA VAL A 447 20.54 2.82 -5.22
C VAL A 447 19.41 1.98 -5.83
N ARG A 448 19.80 1.02 -6.65
CA ARG A 448 18.87 0.11 -7.33
C ARG A 448 18.10 -0.76 -6.34
N SER A 449 16.89 -1.11 -6.72
CA SER A 449 16.03 -2.03 -5.97
C SER A 449 16.67 -3.40 -5.93
N LEU A 450 16.55 -4.10 -4.81
CA LEU A 450 17.05 -5.46 -4.64
C LEU A 450 16.35 -6.41 -5.63
N PRO A 451 17.08 -7.32 -6.30
CA PRO A 451 16.47 -8.22 -7.26
C PRO A 451 15.68 -9.35 -6.57
N ALA A 452 14.71 -9.93 -7.28
CA ALA A 452 13.96 -11.11 -6.86
C ALA A 452 14.37 -12.33 -7.71
N PRO A 453 14.38 -13.54 -7.13
CA PRO A 453 14.43 -14.75 -7.93
C PRO A 453 13.20 -14.85 -8.83
N ARG A 454 13.38 -15.28 -10.07
CA ARG A 454 12.26 -15.47 -10.99
C ARG A 454 11.39 -16.65 -10.53
N PRO A 455 10.05 -16.53 -10.53
CA PRO A 455 9.15 -17.62 -10.12
C PRO A 455 9.40 -18.94 -10.89
N GLU A 456 9.75 -18.85 -12.16
CA GLU A 456 9.97 -20.01 -13.03
C GLU A 456 11.38 -20.63 -12.90
N CYS A 457 12.25 -20.04 -12.07
CA CYS A 457 13.67 -20.37 -11.94
C CYS A 457 14.42 -20.60 -13.27
N ASN A 458 14.40 -19.58 -14.12
CA ASN A 458 15.06 -19.55 -15.42
C ASN A 458 16.01 -18.35 -15.54
N PHE A 459 16.92 -18.42 -16.52
CA PHE A 459 17.76 -17.27 -16.90
C PHE A 459 16.90 -16.14 -17.48
N GLY A 460 17.42 -14.93 -17.55
CA GLY A 460 16.76 -13.80 -18.20
C GLY A 460 16.69 -12.55 -17.33
N PRO A 461 15.68 -11.69 -17.51
CA PRO A 461 15.71 -10.34 -16.99
C PRO A 461 15.56 -10.22 -15.47
N ARG A 462 16.09 -9.13 -14.93
CA ARG A 462 15.98 -8.72 -13.53
C ARG A 462 14.52 -8.49 -13.16
N GLU A 463 14.09 -9.16 -12.10
CA GLU A 463 12.85 -8.88 -11.39
C GLU A 463 13.11 -8.17 -10.07
N GLN A 464 12.14 -7.37 -9.60
CA GLN A 464 12.19 -6.72 -8.29
C GLN A 464 11.22 -7.41 -7.32
N LEU A 465 11.57 -7.34 -6.04
CA LEU A 465 10.90 -8.05 -4.97
C LEU A 465 9.88 -7.15 -4.26
N ASN A 466 8.74 -7.73 -3.87
CA ASN A 466 7.88 -7.17 -2.84
C ASN A 466 8.25 -7.78 -1.48
N GLN A 467 8.69 -6.98 -0.51
CA GLN A 467 9.08 -7.50 0.80
C GLN A 467 7.89 -7.83 1.69
N ILE A 468 6.73 -7.25 1.40
CA ILE A 468 5.49 -7.43 2.15
C ILE A 468 4.44 -8.21 1.35
N THR A 469 3.33 -8.57 1.98
CA THR A 469 2.23 -9.28 1.32
C THR A 469 1.65 -8.43 0.17
N GLY A 470 1.10 -9.09 -0.85
CA GLY A 470 0.39 -8.42 -1.95
C GLY A 470 -1.10 -8.24 -1.69
N TYR A 471 -1.57 -8.55 -0.48
CA TYR A 471 -2.98 -8.58 -0.12
C TYR A 471 -3.33 -7.38 0.74
N LEU A 472 -4.58 -6.92 0.65
CA LEU A 472 -5.13 -5.97 1.61
C LEU A 472 -5.50 -6.74 2.89
N ASP A 473 -4.51 -7.01 3.72
CA ASP A 473 -4.61 -7.85 4.92
C ASP A 473 -4.03 -7.21 6.20
N GLY A 474 -3.83 -5.89 6.18
CA GLY A 474 -3.37 -5.12 7.33
C GLY A 474 -1.96 -5.50 7.77
N SER A 475 -1.13 -6.05 6.88
CA SER A 475 0.29 -6.32 7.11
C SER A 475 1.06 -5.09 7.60
N ASN A 476 0.63 -3.88 7.23
CA ASN A 476 1.16 -2.63 7.78
C ASN A 476 0.84 -2.40 9.28
N VAL A 477 -0.13 -3.13 9.83
CA VAL A 477 -0.46 -3.19 11.27
C VAL A 477 0.13 -4.46 11.91
N TYR A 478 0.07 -5.61 11.22
CA TYR A 478 0.33 -6.94 11.78
C TYR A 478 1.67 -7.57 11.41
N GLY A 479 2.46 -6.93 10.53
CA GLY A 479 3.69 -7.49 9.97
C GLY A 479 3.44 -8.42 8.78
N SER A 480 4.52 -8.70 8.04
CA SER A 480 4.52 -9.57 6.83
C SER A 480 5.29 -10.89 7.02
N SER A 481 5.54 -11.26 8.27
CA SER A 481 6.20 -12.52 8.65
C SER A 481 5.73 -12.95 10.03
N GLN A 482 5.88 -14.25 10.35
CA GLN A 482 5.55 -14.75 11.68
C GLN A 482 6.35 -14.01 12.77
N ASP A 483 7.65 -13.84 12.59
CA ASP A 483 8.52 -13.14 13.54
C ASP A 483 8.07 -11.69 13.78
N SER A 484 7.68 -10.96 12.73
CA SER A 484 7.19 -9.58 12.86
C SER A 484 5.82 -9.52 13.54
N GLN A 485 4.93 -10.47 13.25
CA GLN A 485 3.62 -10.56 13.89
C GLN A 485 3.75 -10.89 15.38
N ASP A 486 4.59 -11.87 15.72
CA ASP A 486 4.86 -12.25 17.11
C ASP A 486 5.53 -11.10 17.85
N PHE A 487 6.48 -10.41 17.22
CA PHE A 487 7.04 -9.19 17.78
C PHE A 487 5.95 -8.16 18.06
N LEU A 488 4.90 -8.00 17.25
CA LEU A 488 3.89 -6.97 17.48
C LEU A 488 2.83 -7.37 18.53
N ARG A 489 2.76 -8.64 18.93
CA ARG A 489 1.75 -9.17 19.86
C ARG A 489 2.16 -9.05 21.32
N LEU A 490 1.17 -8.77 22.17
CA LEU A 490 1.32 -8.81 23.62
C LEU A 490 1.24 -10.25 24.17
N PHE A 491 0.62 -11.17 23.41
CA PHE A 491 0.28 -12.53 23.85
C PHE A 491 -0.59 -12.57 25.11
N LYS A 492 -1.45 -11.55 25.26
CA LYS A 492 -2.43 -11.47 26.33
C LYS A 492 -3.68 -10.75 25.84
N GLY A 493 -4.84 -11.39 26.03
CA GLY A 493 -6.15 -10.81 25.67
C GLY A 493 -6.37 -10.59 24.18
N GLY A 494 -5.54 -11.20 23.32
CA GLY A 494 -5.51 -11.00 21.88
C GLY A 494 -4.90 -9.66 21.47
N TRP A 495 -4.21 -8.94 22.35
CA TRP A 495 -3.76 -7.56 22.08
C TRP A 495 -2.46 -7.48 21.28
N LEU A 496 -2.32 -6.37 20.54
CA LEU A 496 -1.04 -5.85 20.08
C LEU A 496 -0.32 -5.15 21.24
N ARG A 497 1.01 -5.22 21.25
CA ARG A 497 1.85 -4.46 22.18
C ARG A 497 1.60 -2.97 21.98
N ALA A 498 1.47 -2.27 23.09
CA ALA A 498 1.30 -0.83 23.10
C ALA A 498 2.01 -0.26 24.31
N GLN A 499 2.44 1.00 24.20
CA GLN A 499 2.91 1.74 25.37
C GLN A 499 1.75 2.54 25.98
N ASN A 500 1.78 2.71 27.30
CA ASN A 500 0.90 3.63 28.01
C ASN A 500 1.65 4.94 28.26
N VAL A 501 1.26 6.00 27.57
CA VAL A 501 1.80 7.35 27.78
C VAL A 501 0.70 8.21 28.36
N ARG A 502 0.78 8.48 29.66
CA ARG A 502 -0.16 9.35 30.40
C ARG A 502 -1.63 8.89 30.27
N GLY A 503 -1.88 7.59 30.42
CA GLY A 503 -3.21 6.98 30.33
C GLY A 503 -3.71 6.77 28.91
N LYS A 504 -2.89 7.03 27.88
CA LYS A 504 -3.26 6.85 26.47
C LYS A 504 -2.41 5.75 25.83
N MET A 505 -3.03 4.99 24.95
CA MET A 505 -2.40 3.89 24.20
C MET A 505 -1.66 4.44 22.97
N TYR A 506 -0.37 4.13 22.85
CA TYR A 506 0.47 4.50 21.70
C TYR A 506 1.13 3.25 21.12
N LEU A 507 1.61 3.37 19.89
CA LEU A 507 2.47 2.36 19.27
C LEU A 507 3.71 2.07 20.15
N PRO A 508 4.26 0.84 20.10
CA PRO A 508 5.51 0.51 20.79
C PRO A 508 6.64 1.48 20.41
N ALA A 509 7.48 1.86 21.38
CA ALA A 509 8.66 2.68 21.12
C ALA A 509 9.73 1.90 20.33
N ASN A 510 10.43 2.62 19.46
CA ASN A 510 11.60 2.18 18.70
C ASN A 510 12.75 3.17 18.91
N SER A 511 13.45 3.06 20.04
CA SER A 511 14.58 3.93 20.36
C SER A 511 15.81 3.66 19.48
N ALA A 512 15.85 2.52 18.76
CA ALA A 512 16.94 2.18 17.85
C ALA A 512 16.87 2.96 16.53
N GLU A 513 15.67 3.38 16.11
CA GLU A 513 15.47 4.14 14.87
C GLU A 513 15.67 5.64 15.09
N CYS A 514 15.00 6.22 16.08
CA CYS A 514 15.19 7.63 16.43
C CYS A 514 14.76 7.92 17.88
N THR A 515 15.39 8.92 18.49
CA THR A 515 14.99 9.47 19.80
C THR A 515 15.05 10.98 19.79
N ASP A 516 14.20 11.62 20.59
CA ASP A 516 14.34 13.02 20.96
C ASP A 516 14.63 13.11 22.46
N GLN A 517 15.87 13.49 22.78
CA GLN A 517 16.35 13.61 24.16
C GLN A 517 15.57 14.66 24.93
N ALA A 518 15.14 15.74 24.28
CA ALA A 518 14.44 16.84 24.93
C ALA A 518 13.05 16.43 25.44
N SER A 519 12.31 15.65 24.65
CA SER A 519 10.97 15.17 25.02
C SER A 519 10.96 13.75 25.62
N GLN A 520 12.12 13.10 25.73
CA GLN A 520 12.24 11.67 26.11
C GLN A 520 11.35 10.76 25.25
N ALA A 521 11.20 11.11 23.96
CA ALA A 521 10.37 10.40 23.01
C ALA A 521 11.21 9.54 22.07
N SER A 522 10.61 8.51 21.49
CA SER A 522 11.24 7.64 20.49
C SER A 522 10.40 7.57 19.22
N CYS A 523 10.99 7.08 18.14
CA CYS A 523 10.25 6.58 16.99
C CYS A 523 9.27 5.46 17.41
N PHE A 524 8.33 5.11 16.55
CA PHE A 524 7.35 4.05 16.80
C PHE A 524 7.67 2.77 16.00
N SER A 525 7.20 1.62 16.49
CA SER A 525 7.16 0.35 15.75
C SER A 525 5.74 0.04 15.29
N ALA A 526 5.59 -0.54 14.09
CA ALA A 526 4.34 -1.07 13.56
C ALA A 526 4.61 -2.28 12.64
N GLY A 527 3.59 -2.76 11.93
CA GLY A 527 3.71 -3.84 10.93
C GLY A 527 4.56 -3.47 9.72
N ASP A 528 4.61 -2.19 9.36
CA ASP A 528 5.48 -1.67 8.32
C ASP A 528 6.54 -0.70 8.91
N GLY A 529 7.79 -0.85 8.43
CA GLY A 529 8.94 -0.10 8.94
C GLY A 529 8.98 1.37 8.53
N ARG A 530 8.05 1.85 7.69
CA ARG A 530 7.96 3.25 7.26
C ARG A 530 7.00 4.07 8.13
N VAL A 531 6.49 3.51 9.23
CA VAL A 531 5.51 4.17 10.13
C VAL A 531 5.92 5.58 10.56
N ASN A 532 7.21 5.87 10.70
CA ASN A 532 7.72 7.17 11.14
C ASN A 532 8.07 8.13 9.99
N GLU A 533 7.82 7.77 8.73
CA GLU A 533 8.12 8.61 7.56
C GLU A 533 7.59 10.02 7.74
N GLN A 534 6.34 10.12 8.21
CA GLN A 534 5.69 11.39 8.48
C GLN A 534 4.62 11.23 9.55
N ILE A 535 4.30 12.33 10.24
CA ILE A 535 3.57 12.29 11.50
C ILE A 535 2.11 11.83 11.34
N GLU A 536 1.47 12.16 10.22
CA GLU A 536 0.09 11.78 9.95
C GLU A 536 -0.03 10.27 9.69
N LEU A 537 0.98 9.67 9.05
CA LEU A 537 1.07 8.22 8.86
C LEU A 537 1.16 7.49 10.22
N ALA A 538 2.07 7.92 11.09
CA ALA A 538 2.19 7.36 12.44
C ALA A 538 0.88 7.49 13.25
N ALA A 539 0.14 8.58 13.07
CA ALA A 539 -1.16 8.77 13.70
C ALA A 539 -2.20 7.74 13.22
N ILE A 540 -2.27 7.44 11.91
CA ILE A 540 -3.17 6.41 11.39
C ILE A 540 -2.77 5.00 11.87
N HIS A 541 -1.48 4.65 11.90
CA HIS A 541 -1.04 3.38 12.48
C HIS A 541 -1.47 3.24 13.95
N MET A 542 -1.35 4.32 14.73
CA MET A 542 -1.79 4.34 16.13
C MET A 542 -3.31 4.19 16.27
N LEU A 543 -4.10 4.76 15.34
CA LEU A 543 -5.54 4.56 15.30
C LEU A 543 -5.91 3.08 15.12
N TRP A 544 -5.28 2.40 14.15
CA TRP A 544 -5.57 0.99 13.87
C TRP A 544 -5.10 0.02 14.96
N LEU A 545 -3.99 0.34 15.63
CA LEU A 545 -3.59 -0.40 16.84
C LEU A 545 -4.67 -0.28 17.94
N ARG A 546 -5.18 0.94 18.17
CA ARG A 546 -6.22 1.17 19.17
C ARG A 546 -7.51 0.43 18.82
N GLU A 547 -7.88 0.40 17.53
CA GLU A 547 -9.07 -0.31 17.08
C GLU A 547 -8.97 -1.82 17.29
N HIS A 548 -7.82 -2.42 16.96
CA HIS A 548 -7.56 -3.82 17.25
C HIS A 548 -7.71 -4.12 18.76
N ASN A 549 -7.02 -3.38 19.62
CA ASN A 549 -7.10 -3.64 21.06
C ASN A 549 -8.51 -3.38 21.64
N ARG A 550 -9.27 -2.44 21.06
CA ARG A 550 -10.67 -2.19 21.41
C ARG A 550 -11.55 -3.40 21.07
N ILE A 551 -11.46 -3.92 19.85
CA ILE A 551 -12.23 -5.09 19.39
C ILE A 551 -11.84 -6.33 20.20
N ALA A 552 -10.55 -6.59 20.41
CA ALA A 552 -10.07 -7.73 21.19
C ALA A 552 -10.63 -7.73 22.62
N THR A 553 -10.69 -6.54 23.25
CA THR A 553 -11.28 -6.38 24.59
C THR A 553 -12.76 -6.75 24.62
N VAL A 554 -13.53 -6.31 23.62
CA VAL A 554 -14.95 -6.64 23.51
C VAL A 554 -15.15 -8.14 23.23
N LEU A 555 -14.35 -8.73 22.34
CA LEU A 555 -14.42 -10.16 22.04
C LEU A 555 -14.10 -11.04 23.26
N ALA A 556 -13.13 -10.63 24.09
CA ALA A 556 -12.79 -11.32 25.33
C ALA A 556 -13.95 -11.28 26.36
N GLN A 557 -14.71 -10.18 26.40
CA GLN A 557 -15.91 -10.08 27.25
C GLN A 557 -17.06 -10.95 26.75
N LEU A 558 -17.26 -10.99 25.43
CA LEU A 558 -18.30 -11.80 24.79
C LEU A 558 -17.98 -13.30 24.79
N ASN A 559 -16.70 -13.65 24.74
CA ASN A 559 -16.22 -15.02 24.68
C ASN A 559 -15.14 -15.28 25.74
N PRO A 560 -15.51 -15.42 27.03
CA PRO A 560 -14.55 -15.56 28.12
C PRO A 560 -13.63 -16.79 28.01
N ASP A 561 -14.06 -17.83 27.29
CA ASP A 561 -13.31 -19.09 27.11
C ASP A 561 -12.35 -19.07 25.91
N TRP A 562 -12.32 -17.98 25.13
CA TRP A 562 -11.41 -17.89 23.98
C TRP A 562 -9.96 -17.70 24.44
N SER A 563 -9.05 -18.41 23.78
CA SER A 563 -7.61 -18.24 23.98
C SER A 563 -7.12 -16.90 23.43
N ASP A 564 -5.94 -16.47 23.86
CA ASP A 564 -5.24 -15.31 23.29
C ASP A 564 -5.15 -15.37 21.76
N GLU A 565 -4.80 -16.55 21.23
CA GLU A 565 -4.69 -16.77 19.78
C GLU A 565 -6.02 -16.61 19.07
N ALA A 566 -7.11 -17.16 19.62
CA ALA A 566 -8.43 -17.02 19.04
C ALA A 566 -8.88 -15.55 19.03
N LEU A 567 -8.66 -14.83 20.13
CA LEU A 567 -8.95 -13.40 20.24
C LEU A 567 -8.14 -12.59 19.23
N PHE A 568 -6.83 -12.81 19.14
CA PHE A 568 -5.96 -12.10 18.21
C PHE A 568 -6.40 -12.31 16.75
N GLN A 569 -6.60 -13.57 16.34
CA GLN A 569 -6.90 -13.88 14.95
C GLN A 569 -8.30 -13.42 14.52
N GLU A 570 -9.31 -13.55 15.38
CA GLU A 570 -10.65 -13.03 15.05
C GLU A 570 -10.67 -11.50 15.04
N THR A 571 -9.96 -10.86 15.97
CA THR A 571 -9.78 -9.40 15.96
C THR A 571 -9.09 -8.94 14.68
N ARG A 572 -7.96 -9.56 14.33
CA ARG A 572 -7.24 -9.29 13.07
C ARG A 572 -8.15 -9.46 11.86
N ARG A 573 -8.95 -10.53 11.82
CA ARG A 573 -9.89 -10.80 10.72
C ARG A 573 -10.95 -9.71 10.57
N ILE A 574 -11.49 -9.19 11.69
CA ILE A 574 -12.46 -8.08 11.67
C ILE A 574 -11.81 -6.79 11.18
N VAL A 575 -10.65 -6.43 11.72
CA VAL A 575 -9.92 -5.22 11.29
C VAL A 575 -9.55 -5.28 9.80
N ILE A 576 -9.12 -6.44 9.30
CA ILE A 576 -8.89 -6.63 7.86
C ILE A 576 -10.17 -6.36 7.06
N ALA A 577 -11.33 -6.84 7.53
CA ALA A 577 -12.59 -6.58 6.86
C ALA A 577 -12.96 -5.07 6.87
N GLU A 578 -12.66 -4.35 7.96
CA GLU A 578 -12.84 -2.90 8.03
C GLU A 578 -11.93 -2.16 7.02
N LEU A 579 -10.65 -2.52 6.96
CA LEU A 579 -9.68 -1.97 6.00
C LEU A 579 -10.13 -2.21 4.54
N GLN A 580 -10.57 -3.43 4.24
CA GLN A 580 -11.11 -3.79 2.92
C GLN A 580 -12.38 -2.99 2.62
N HIS A 581 -13.33 -2.92 3.56
CA HIS A 581 -14.58 -2.21 3.36
C HIS A 581 -14.36 -0.72 3.09
N ILE A 582 -13.56 -0.02 3.92
CA ILE A 582 -13.24 1.40 3.71
C ILE A 582 -12.56 1.60 2.35
N THR A 583 -11.62 0.74 2.00
CA THR A 583 -10.89 0.86 0.73
C THR A 583 -11.83 0.74 -0.47
N TYR A 584 -12.65 -0.31 -0.53
CA TYR A 584 -13.50 -0.57 -1.69
C TYR A 584 -14.75 0.30 -1.73
N ASN A 585 -15.34 0.63 -0.57
CA ASN A 585 -16.59 1.40 -0.50
C ASN A 585 -16.38 2.92 -0.55
N GLU A 586 -15.28 3.42 0.02
CA GLU A 586 -15.09 4.86 0.21
C GLU A 586 -13.91 5.39 -0.60
N PHE A 587 -12.74 4.74 -0.51
CA PHE A 587 -11.52 5.25 -1.15
C PHE A 587 -11.50 5.05 -2.67
N LEU A 588 -11.72 3.83 -3.16
CA LEU A 588 -11.65 3.54 -4.61
C LEU A 588 -12.65 4.37 -5.44
N PRO A 589 -13.89 4.62 -5.01
CA PRO A 589 -14.80 5.49 -5.75
C PRO A 589 -14.35 6.95 -5.84
N ILE A 590 -13.54 7.43 -4.90
CA ILE A 590 -12.92 8.76 -4.95
C ILE A 590 -11.80 8.78 -6.00
N ILE A 591 -10.96 7.75 -6.02
CA ILE A 591 -9.79 7.69 -6.90
C ILE A 591 -10.17 7.34 -8.35
N LEU A 592 -10.96 6.28 -8.53
CA LEU A 592 -11.32 5.75 -9.84
C LEU A 592 -12.61 6.36 -10.39
N GLY A 593 -13.48 6.86 -9.51
CA GLY A 593 -14.84 7.25 -9.87
C GLY A 593 -15.81 6.07 -9.93
N ARG A 594 -17.08 6.32 -9.60
CA ARG A 594 -18.14 5.29 -9.56
C ARG A 594 -18.28 4.51 -10.87
N THR A 595 -18.07 5.17 -12.01
CA THR A 595 -18.13 4.51 -13.32
C THR A 595 -17.17 3.33 -13.44
N TYR A 596 -15.94 3.46 -12.92
CA TYR A 596 -14.96 2.37 -12.98
C TYR A 596 -15.18 1.34 -11.87
N THR A 597 -15.52 1.77 -10.66
CA THR A 597 -15.79 0.82 -9.56
C THR A 597 -17.00 -0.06 -9.84
N ASP A 598 -18.05 0.49 -10.43
CA ASP A 598 -19.24 -0.28 -10.81
C ASP A 598 -18.95 -1.16 -12.03
N LYS A 599 -18.19 -0.67 -13.02
CA LYS A 599 -17.81 -1.46 -14.20
C LYS A 599 -17.03 -2.72 -13.81
N PHE A 600 -16.13 -2.62 -12.84
CA PHE A 600 -15.27 -3.71 -12.39
C PHE A 600 -15.84 -4.47 -11.18
N GLU A 601 -17.10 -4.24 -10.81
CA GLU A 601 -17.78 -4.88 -9.67
C GLU A 601 -16.99 -4.75 -8.34
N LEU A 602 -16.29 -3.63 -8.16
CA LEU A 602 -15.46 -3.35 -6.98
C LEU A 602 -16.29 -2.81 -5.80
N THR A 603 -17.45 -2.22 -6.07
CA THR A 603 -18.34 -1.70 -5.02
C THR A 603 -18.86 -2.85 -4.16
N PRO A 604 -18.66 -2.83 -2.83
CA PRO A 604 -19.18 -3.89 -1.95
C PRO A 604 -20.69 -4.02 -2.08
N LYS A 605 -21.17 -5.28 -2.03
CA LYS A 605 -22.61 -5.58 -2.06
C LYS A 605 -23.20 -5.39 -0.66
N GLU A 606 -24.48 -5.01 -0.60
CA GLU A 606 -25.23 -4.94 0.66
C GLU A 606 -25.35 -6.32 1.35
N SER A 607 -25.29 -7.40 0.57
CA SER A 607 -25.26 -8.78 1.09
C SER A 607 -24.58 -9.76 0.12
N GLY A 608 -24.15 -10.89 0.67
CA GLY A 608 -23.51 -11.97 -0.08
C GLY A 608 -22.03 -11.68 -0.42
N TYR A 609 -21.49 -12.47 -1.35
CA TYR A 609 -20.09 -12.38 -1.78
C TYR A 609 -19.97 -11.76 -3.17
N THR A 610 -18.84 -11.09 -3.40
CA THR A 610 -18.44 -10.75 -4.77
C THR A 610 -18.16 -12.02 -5.58
N ARG A 611 -18.33 -11.95 -6.90
CA ARG A 611 -17.94 -13.03 -7.83
C ARG A 611 -16.48 -12.94 -8.23
N LEU A 612 -15.76 -11.91 -7.78
CA LEU A 612 -14.34 -11.66 -8.08
C LEU A 612 -13.36 -12.62 -7.37
N ASN A 613 -13.84 -13.74 -6.83
CA ASN A 613 -12.97 -14.79 -6.29
C ASN A 613 -12.65 -15.80 -7.41
N ASP A 614 -11.61 -15.49 -8.19
CA ASP A 614 -11.11 -16.33 -9.27
C ASP A 614 -9.80 -17.00 -8.83
N PRO A 615 -9.76 -18.35 -8.66
CA PRO A 615 -8.56 -19.06 -8.25
C PRO A 615 -7.43 -19.01 -9.31
N ASP A 616 -7.73 -18.66 -10.56
CA ASP A 616 -6.73 -18.47 -11.62
C ASP A 616 -6.13 -17.05 -11.60
N LEU A 617 -6.61 -16.16 -10.73
CA LEU A 617 -6.07 -14.82 -10.57
C LEU A 617 -4.85 -14.82 -9.65
N ASN A 618 -3.70 -14.45 -10.22
CA ASN A 618 -2.54 -14.11 -9.40
C ASN A 618 -2.79 -12.77 -8.69
N ALA A 619 -2.85 -12.82 -7.36
CA ALA A 619 -3.06 -11.66 -6.50
C ALA A 619 -1.75 -10.93 -6.11
N GLY A 620 -0.60 -11.32 -6.66
CA GLY A 620 0.65 -10.56 -6.47
C GLY A 620 0.56 -9.13 -7.02
N ILE A 621 1.23 -8.18 -6.39
CA ILE A 621 1.25 -6.81 -6.91
C ILE A 621 2.02 -6.75 -8.22
N THR A 622 1.52 -5.96 -9.17
CA THR A 622 2.23 -5.71 -10.43
C THR A 622 3.32 -4.65 -10.23
N ASN A 623 4.44 -4.82 -10.93
CA ASN A 623 5.59 -3.94 -10.81
C ASN A 623 5.23 -2.48 -11.18
N VAL A 624 4.41 -2.32 -12.21
CA VAL A 624 3.92 -1.00 -12.65
C VAL A 624 3.02 -0.34 -11.61
N PHE A 625 2.26 -1.10 -10.81
CA PHE A 625 1.46 -0.55 -9.72
C PHE A 625 2.36 0.02 -8.61
N ALA A 626 3.29 -0.78 -8.10
CA ALA A 626 4.19 -0.40 -7.00
C ALA A 626 5.17 0.73 -7.38
N SER A 627 5.60 0.77 -8.64
CA SER A 627 6.72 1.61 -9.04
C SER A 627 6.30 2.87 -9.79
N ALA A 628 5.05 2.93 -10.27
CA ALA A 628 4.55 4.05 -11.07
C ALA A 628 3.09 4.42 -10.76
N ALA A 629 2.13 3.53 -11.03
CA ALA A 629 0.72 3.91 -11.08
C ALA A 629 0.17 4.38 -9.72
N TYR A 630 0.50 3.69 -8.63
CA TYR A 630 0.01 4.04 -7.30
C TYR A 630 0.74 5.25 -6.67
N ARG A 631 1.79 5.74 -7.34
CA ARG A 631 2.53 6.95 -6.94
C ARG A 631 1.83 8.25 -7.35
N PHE A 632 0.63 8.18 -7.94
CA PHE A 632 -0.20 9.36 -8.21
C PHE A 632 -0.46 10.19 -6.94
N GLY A 633 -0.51 9.52 -5.77
CA GLY A 633 -0.71 10.13 -4.47
C GLY A 633 0.33 11.19 -4.11
N HIS A 634 1.52 11.18 -4.71
CA HIS A 634 2.54 12.20 -4.44
C HIS A 634 2.14 13.62 -4.87
N SER A 635 1.23 13.76 -5.85
CA SER A 635 0.67 15.08 -6.24
C SER A 635 -0.35 15.61 -5.21
N LEU A 636 -0.89 14.73 -4.36
CA LEU A 636 -1.89 15.05 -3.35
C LEU A 636 -1.28 15.66 -2.07
N ILE A 637 0.05 15.60 -1.93
CA ILE A 637 0.78 15.96 -0.71
C ILE A 637 0.75 17.47 -0.49
N GLN A 638 0.41 17.87 0.74
CA GLN A 638 0.47 19.24 1.19
C GLN A 638 1.89 19.65 1.62
N GLY A 639 2.23 20.93 1.43
CA GLY A 639 3.50 21.47 1.94
C GLY A 639 3.56 21.62 3.46
N ASN A 640 2.39 21.82 4.08
CA ASN A 640 2.25 21.94 5.53
C ASN A 640 1.28 20.90 6.07
N ILE A 641 1.59 20.39 7.26
CA ILE A 641 0.75 19.49 8.04
C ILE A 641 0.06 20.31 9.13
N HIS A 642 -1.27 20.29 9.16
CA HIS A 642 -2.06 21.01 10.16
C HIS A 642 -2.68 20.07 11.20
N GLY A 643 -2.62 20.48 12.47
CA GLY A 643 -3.45 19.91 13.54
C GLY A 643 -4.49 20.93 13.99
N TYR A 644 -5.76 20.52 14.09
CA TYR A 644 -6.86 21.39 14.51
C TYR A 644 -7.34 21.07 15.92
N GLY A 645 -7.50 22.09 16.75
CA GLY A 645 -8.13 21.97 18.05
C GLY A 645 -9.62 21.61 17.97
N LYS A 646 -10.24 21.33 19.11
CA LYS A 646 -11.67 20.95 19.21
C LYS A 646 -12.65 21.98 18.63
N PHE A 647 -12.21 23.22 18.42
CA PHE A 647 -13.01 24.30 17.85
C PHE A 647 -12.60 24.67 16.41
N GLY A 648 -11.76 23.86 15.76
CA GLY A 648 -11.32 24.08 14.38
C GLY A 648 -10.20 25.11 14.22
N ASN A 649 -9.66 25.66 15.29
CA ASN A 649 -8.48 26.53 15.22
C ASN A 649 -7.22 25.70 14.96
N ILE A 650 -6.31 26.19 14.12
CA ILE A 650 -5.00 25.57 13.91
C ILE A 650 -4.21 25.63 15.22
N ARG A 651 -3.70 24.48 15.66
CA ARG A 651 -2.85 24.32 16.85
C ARG A 651 -1.45 23.83 16.50
N GLU A 652 -1.35 22.99 15.49
CA GLU A 652 -0.07 22.56 14.92
C GLU A 652 -0.04 23.01 13.45
N ASN A 653 1.07 23.61 13.04
CA ASN A 653 1.32 24.02 11.65
C ASN A 653 2.78 23.73 11.34
N MET A 654 3.02 22.62 10.66
CA MET A 654 4.34 22.03 10.52
C MET A 654 4.73 21.99 9.05
N VAL A 655 5.91 22.51 8.72
CA VAL A 655 6.49 22.36 7.38
C VAL A 655 6.88 20.91 7.19
N MET A 656 6.42 20.28 6.10
CA MET A 656 6.55 18.84 5.87
C MET A 656 8.01 18.37 5.88
N SER A 657 8.92 19.03 5.16
CA SER A 657 10.34 18.63 5.11
C SER A 657 10.98 18.50 6.50
N LYS A 658 10.50 19.25 7.49
CA LYS A 658 11.03 19.27 8.85
C LYS A 658 10.47 18.18 9.76
N GLN A 659 9.47 17.42 9.32
CA GLN A 659 8.77 16.40 10.12
C GLN A 659 9.12 14.95 9.77
N HIS A 660 9.92 14.73 8.72
CA HIS A 660 10.34 13.38 8.35
C HIS A 660 11.09 12.70 9.49
N PHE A 661 10.69 11.48 9.85
CA PHE A 661 11.29 10.68 10.94
C PHE A 661 11.28 11.37 12.30
N LYS A 662 10.30 12.25 12.54
CA LYS A 662 10.14 13.00 13.80
C LYS A 662 8.71 12.91 14.35
N PRO A 663 8.25 11.73 14.79
CA PRO A 663 6.89 11.54 15.28
C PRO A 663 6.65 12.14 16.67
N PHE A 664 7.68 12.74 17.30
CA PHE A 664 7.71 13.15 18.71
C PHE A 664 6.57 14.08 19.13
N THR A 665 6.06 14.90 18.20
CA THR A 665 4.91 15.78 18.49
C THR A 665 3.66 14.98 18.89
N LEU A 666 3.49 13.73 18.43
CA LEU A 666 2.37 12.87 18.83
C LEU A 666 2.34 12.59 20.34
N TYR A 667 3.48 12.63 21.03
CA TYR A 667 3.55 12.43 22.49
C TYR A 667 2.93 13.59 23.29
N LYS A 668 2.64 14.74 22.66
CA LYS A 668 1.88 15.81 23.31
C LYS A 668 0.44 15.35 23.54
N GLN A 669 -0.10 15.67 24.72
CA GLN A 669 -1.39 15.15 25.20
C GLN A 669 -2.58 15.30 24.23
N THR A 670 -2.61 16.36 23.41
CA THR A 670 -3.70 16.68 22.48
C THR A 670 -3.34 16.46 21.01
N ALA A 671 -2.06 16.23 20.68
CA ALA A 671 -1.59 16.25 19.30
C ALA A 671 -2.22 15.16 18.43
N PHE A 672 -2.37 13.93 18.94
CA PHE A 672 -3.07 12.87 18.21
C PHE A 672 -4.46 13.31 17.75
N ASP A 673 -5.28 13.84 18.66
CA ASP A 673 -6.64 14.29 18.34
C ASP A 673 -6.62 15.48 17.38
N ASP A 674 -5.63 16.36 17.53
CA ASP A 674 -5.47 17.53 16.68
C ASP A 674 -5.08 17.14 15.24
N PHE A 675 -4.19 16.16 15.04
CA PHE A 675 -3.85 15.61 13.71
C PHE A 675 -4.98 14.77 13.10
N MET A 676 -5.74 14.02 13.91
CA MET A 676 -6.92 13.33 13.39
C MET A 676 -7.96 14.32 12.83
N ARG A 677 -8.15 15.47 13.50
CA ARG A 677 -8.96 16.57 12.94
C ARG A 677 -8.28 17.22 11.73
N GLY A 678 -6.94 17.28 11.72
CA GLY A 678 -6.10 17.65 10.58
C GLY A 678 -6.45 16.89 9.32
N LEU A 679 -6.28 15.58 9.37
CA LEU A 679 -6.60 14.64 8.30
C LEU A 679 -8.05 14.78 7.81
N SER A 680 -9.00 14.93 8.74
CA SER A 680 -10.44 15.06 8.41
C SER A 680 -10.89 16.47 8.01
N GLY A 681 -10.02 17.49 8.08
CA GLY A 681 -10.42 18.89 7.91
C GLY A 681 -9.56 19.71 6.96
N GLN A 682 -8.27 19.39 6.83
CA GLN A 682 -7.37 20.05 5.89
C GLN A 682 -7.69 19.59 4.46
N PRO A 683 -7.82 20.50 3.49
CA PRO A 683 -7.93 20.14 2.08
C PRO A 683 -6.69 19.40 1.57
N VAL A 684 -6.87 18.38 0.73
CA VAL A 684 -5.76 17.72 0.01
C VAL A 684 -5.37 18.53 -1.24
N GLN A 685 -4.16 18.38 -1.78
CA GLN A 685 -3.86 18.90 -3.13
C GLN A 685 -4.60 18.11 -4.21
N LYS A 686 -4.78 18.69 -5.40
CA LYS A 686 -5.41 17.97 -6.51
C LYS A 686 -4.48 16.93 -7.13
N ALA A 687 -5.07 15.88 -7.71
CA ALA A 687 -4.33 14.94 -8.57
C ALA A 687 -4.04 15.62 -9.92
N ASP A 688 -2.88 16.27 -10.02
CA ASP A 688 -2.44 16.96 -11.23
C ASP A 688 -0.91 16.94 -11.40
N ARG A 689 -0.35 17.86 -12.18
CA ARG A 689 1.09 17.95 -12.48
C ARG A 689 1.89 18.76 -11.46
N PHE A 690 1.23 19.32 -10.44
CA PHE A 690 1.84 20.18 -9.46
C PHE A 690 2.29 19.37 -8.25
N PHE A 691 3.43 19.74 -7.70
CA PHE A 691 4.05 19.07 -6.56
C PHE A 691 4.69 20.11 -5.66
N THR A 692 4.44 20.01 -4.36
CA THR A 692 5.07 20.90 -3.38
C THR A 692 6.60 20.78 -3.41
N ARG A 693 7.30 21.90 -3.22
CA ARG A 693 8.77 21.91 -3.05
C ARG A 693 9.26 21.09 -1.87
N GLU A 694 8.38 20.82 -0.90
CA GLU A 694 8.70 20.00 0.27
C GLU A 694 9.07 18.55 -0.10
N ILE A 695 8.66 18.07 -1.28
CA ILE A 695 9.01 16.73 -1.80
C ILE A 695 9.85 16.77 -3.09
N THR A 696 9.90 17.88 -3.83
CA THR A 696 10.70 17.97 -5.07
C THR A 696 12.08 18.59 -4.84
N ASP A 697 12.27 19.39 -3.78
CA ASP A 697 13.57 20.02 -3.47
C ASP A 697 14.07 19.73 -2.04
N ARG A 698 13.17 19.31 -1.14
CA ARG A 698 13.44 19.21 0.32
C ARG A 698 13.10 17.85 0.92
N LEU A 699 12.91 16.82 0.10
CA LEU A 699 12.62 15.47 0.61
C LEU A 699 13.78 15.02 1.52
N PHE A 700 13.47 14.65 2.76
CA PHE A 700 14.43 14.22 3.79
C PHE A 700 15.59 15.22 4.04
N GLN A 701 15.37 16.51 3.77
CA GLN A 701 16.37 17.54 3.98
C GLN A 701 16.80 17.61 5.46
N GLY A 702 18.10 17.44 5.69
CA GLY A 702 18.74 17.68 6.99
C GLY A 702 19.15 19.14 7.17
N GLU A 703 19.61 19.49 8.37
CA GLU A 703 20.13 20.85 8.62
C GLU A 703 21.37 21.12 7.77
N GLY A 704 21.37 22.23 7.02
CA GLY A 704 22.51 22.66 6.20
C GLY A 704 22.81 21.82 4.95
N SER A 705 21.92 20.88 4.55
CA SER A 705 22.07 20.07 3.34
C SER A 705 20.99 20.37 2.29
N THR A 706 21.23 20.01 1.03
CA THR A 706 20.18 19.93 0.01
C THR A 706 19.28 18.73 0.28
N GLY A 707 17.98 18.81 -0.01
CA GLY A 707 17.10 17.65 0.05
C GLY A 707 17.18 16.77 -1.21
N PHE A 708 16.21 15.87 -1.34
CA PHE A 708 15.97 15.09 -2.55
C PHE A 708 14.72 15.51 -3.32
N ASP A 709 14.56 14.88 -4.48
CA ASP A 709 13.44 15.06 -5.40
C ASP A 709 12.68 13.74 -5.59
N LEU A 710 11.50 13.65 -4.98
CA LEU A 710 10.64 12.46 -5.05
C LEU A 710 10.16 12.16 -6.48
N VAL A 711 9.92 13.18 -7.29
CA VAL A 711 9.47 13.01 -8.68
C VAL A 711 10.62 12.47 -9.54
N ALA A 712 11.84 12.96 -9.34
CA ALA A 712 13.02 12.41 -9.98
C ALA A 712 13.26 10.95 -9.56
N PHE A 713 13.07 10.61 -8.28
CA PHE A 713 13.14 9.23 -7.80
C PHE A 713 12.09 8.33 -8.44
N ASN A 714 10.86 8.79 -8.66
CA ASN A 714 9.84 7.99 -9.35
C ASN A 714 10.26 7.65 -10.78
N ILE A 715 10.79 8.63 -11.51
CA ILE A 715 11.26 8.43 -12.90
C ILE A 715 12.47 7.48 -12.92
N GLN A 716 13.45 7.70 -12.03
CA GLN A 716 14.65 6.88 -11.97
C GLN A 716 14.33 5.44 -11.54
N ARG A 717 13.38 5.25 -10.61
CA ARG A 717 12.88 3.93 -10.19
C ARG A 717 12.15 3.21 -11.32
N GLY A 718 11.39 3.92 -12.15
CA GLY A 718 10.79 3.34 -13.35
C GLY A 718 11.83 2.78 -14.33
N ARG A 719 12.97 3.47 -14.50
CA ARG A 719 14.11 3.00 -15.32
C ARG A 719 14.82 1.80 -14.68
N ASP A 720 15.03 1.86 -13.36
CA ASP A 720 15.63 0.78 -12.57
C ASP A 720 14.82 -0.53 -12.66
N HIS A 721 13.49 -0.42 -12.68
CA HIS A 721 12.56 -1.55 -12.76
C HIS A 721 12.28 -2.06 -14.18
N GLY A 722 12.92 -1.44 -15.19
CA GLY A 722 12.71 -1.77 -16.59
C GLY A 722 11.25 -1.62 -17.01
N LEU A 723 10.53 -0.62 -16.50
CA LEU A 723 9.14 -0.40 -16.89
C LEU A 723 9.07 0.04 -18.38
N PRO A 724 8.18 -0.57 -19.18
CA PRO A 724 7.83 -0.02 -20.49
C PRO A 724 7.23 1.39 -20.33
N GLY A 725 7.46 2.25 -21.32
CA GLY A 725 6.95 3.62 -21.36
C GLY A 725 6.54 4.05 -22.75
#